data_AF-A0A9D2Q5E4-F1
#
_entry.id   AF-A0A9D2Q5E4-F1
#
_cell.length_a   1.000
_cell.length_b   1.000
_cell.length_c   1.000
_cell.angle_alpha   90.00
_cell.angle_beta   90.00
_cell.angle_gamma   90.00
#
_symmetry.space_group_name_H-M   'P 1'
#
loop_
_entity.id
_entity.type
_entity.pdbx_description
1 polymer ?
#
loop_
_entity_poly.entity_id
_entity_poly.type
_entity_poly.pdbx_seq_one_letter_code
_entity_poly.pdbx_strand_id
1 'polypeptide(L)'
;MQQLATIPELLNMRNVLAERQRELYVATITNINMRYRELLTDDFGATLVKNCAWDAADAIVDRYFNTKDYYISTQQMYERICSFSYGNETDPLSDNTSIRKMLYENTNSRETLDEIARNSLQAQKKLFEKEDGRYKDHAMMTKAKQEYRQSKQGDLRDELTGTPQAKLDRPLEVDHTQAAATATYNSRYIKDPEAIEQLKKFYNSPSNFQMLQKSANASKSDVKVFSDGKKTISETAAFQEKRQRTDELRRQYQRDGMSQKDALKAARDEAQKELFGEGGKYTDITYKATAAQRTQATVEKWENANPTAKETLKRDGFLDENGKVKPEVKKELEEHYRNAMNGESRAMRPDYHAIAKDSMNAAKKSIKKIIIGQVVYYVLPPLVFETRTLVRRKNMTLDVFFQEIKKSGRRIIRYVSKKLGDIFKNIAGNLFNKFLKSFFDILIELAKETVKRVLKVVKQLVLSLVNCVKIIADKNTSSAQKADSVSKLMAATVTTIALEILFEWMEKQFGLPDILMEPLQIIVTIIVTNVIMLILQKADLFDVQYGLLVSNIQMIFEQEQQAYLEESSRLEKRSEEEAKAYMEMLNKQISDLEDSLDGFDPFKDDAGEDLEKLNEIYQMDIDFKKEWLDFCNSHPAVGVY
;
A
#
# COMPACT_ATOMS: atom_id res chain seq x y z
N MET A 1 75.32 -46.12 -5.76
CA MET A 1 75.83 -45.68 -4.45
C MET A 1 74.62 -45.45 -3.56
N GLN A 2 74.46 -46.24 -2.50
CA GLN A 2 73.47 -45.93 -1.46
C GLN A 2 73.97 -44.70 -0.71
N GLN A 3 73.09 -43.72 -0.49
CA GLN A 3 73.42 -42.52 0.27
C GLN A 3 73.75 -42.93 1.72
N LEU A 4 74.91 -42.51 2.22
CA LEU A 4 75.33 -42.77 3.61
C LEU A 4 74.40 -41.98 4.55
N ALA A 5 73.95 -42.61 5.64
CA ALA A 5 73.08 -41.94 6.61
C ALA A 5 73.96 -41.29 7.68
N THR A 6 73.73 -40.01 8.00
CA THR A 6 74.59 -39.25 8.93
C THR A 6 73.78 -38.69 10.10
N ILE A 7 74.43 -38.54 11.26
CA ILE A 7 73.80 -37.97 12.46
C ILE A 7 73.32 -36.53 12.22
N PRO A 8 74.09 -35.66 11.52
CA PRO A 8 73.65 -34.30 11.20
C PRO A 8 72.42 -34.24 10.31
N GLU A 9 72.27 -35.15 9.34
CA GLU A 9 71.06 -35.24 8.51
C GLU A 9 69.83 -35.62 9.35
N LEU A 10 69.96 -36.56 10.29
CA LEU A 10 68.90 -36.91 11.24
C LEU A 10 68.51 -35.72 12.14
N LEU A 11 69.50 -34.97 12.65
CA LEU A 11 69.27 -33.75 13.42
C LEU A 11 68.60 -32.66 12.56
N ASN A 12 68.97 -32.56 11.28
CA ASN A 12 68.34 -31.65 10.33
C ASN A 12 66.89 -32.03 10.06
N MET A 13 66.55 -33.32 9.90
CA MET A 13 65.17 -33.79 9.76
C MET A 13 64.31 -33.36 10.96
N ARG A 14 64.84 -33.49 12.18
CA ARG A 14 64.18 -32.99 13.40
C ARG A 14 63.96 -31.47 13.36
N ASN A 15 64.96 -30.71 12.91
CA ASN A 15 64.86 -29.25 12.82
C ASN A 15 63.83 -28.83 11.75
N VAL A 16 63.78 -29.51 10.60
CA VAL A 16 62.78 -29.29 9.54
C VAL A 16 61.36 -29.59 10.03
N LEU A 17 61.17 -30.64 10.85
CA LEU A 17 59.88 -30.89 11.49
C LEU A 17 59.47 -29.73 12.40
N ALA A 18 60.40 -29.23 13.22
CA ALA A 18 60.14 -28.10 14.12
C ALA A 18 59.76 -26.81 13.34
N GLU A 19 60.41 -26.57 12.20
CA GLU A 19 60.07 -25.46 11.30
C GLU A 19 58.67 -25.63 10.68
N ARG A 20 58.33 -26.82 10.17
CA ARG A 20 57.00 -27.11 9.61
C ARG A 20 55.89 -27.00 10.65
N GLN A 21 56.12 -27.45 11.89
CA GLN A 21 55.18 -27.27 13.00
C GLN A 21 54.96 -25.78 13.30
N ARG A 22 56.03 -24.97 13.25
CA ARG A 22 55.93 -23.52 13.42
C ARG A 22 55.14 -22.84 12.29
N GLU A 23 55.37 -23.23 11.03
CA GLU A 23 54.63 -22.71 9.89
C GLU A 23 53.14 -23.04 9.97
N LEU A 24 52.81 -24.29 10.32
CA LEU A 24 51.44 -24.74 10.53
C LEU A 24 50.74 -23.89 11.61
N TYR A 25 51.42 -23.68 12.75
CA TYR A 25 50.91 -22.83 13.83
C TYR A 25 50.64 -21.38 13.37
N VAL A 26 51.58 -20.77 12.64
CA VAL A 26 51.43 -19.39 12.12
C VAL A 26 50.27 -19.30 11.12
N ALA A 27 50.10 -20.30 10.25
CA ALA A 27 49.01 -20.35 9.28
C ALA A 27 47.64 -20.45 9.98
N THR A 28 47.50 -21.33 10.97
CA THR A 28 46.28 -21.47 11.79
C THR A 28 45.91 -20.15 12.46
N ILE A 29 46.87 -19.48 13.12
CA ILE A 29 46.63 -18.17 13.76
C ILE A 29 46.25 -17.09 12.75
N THR A 30 46.83 -17.11 11.54
CA THR A 30 46.51 -16.16 10.48
C THR A 30 45.09 -16.36 9.94
N ASN A 31 44.66 -17.60 9.73
CA ASN A 31 43.29 -17.93 9.31
C ASN A 31 42.26 -17.53 10.35
N ILE A 32 42.53 -17.81 11.63
CA ILE A 32 41.72 -17.34 12.76
C ILE A 32 41.55 -15.81 12.69
N ASN A 33 42.64 -15.06 12.52
CA ASN A 33 42.61 -13.59 12.43
C ASN A 33 41.85 -13.05 11.22
N MET A 34 41.93 -13.69 10.05
CA MET A 34 41.19 -13.27 8.85
C MET A 34 39.68 -13.48 9.01
N ARG A 35 39.27 -14.66 9.49
CA ARG A 35 37.86 -15.01 9.72
C ARG A 35 37.22 -14.13 10.81
N TYR A 36 38.01 -13.67 11.79
CA TYR A 36 37.56 -12.66 12.77
C TYR A 36 37.28 -11.29 12.17
N ARG A 37 38.01 -10.85 11.13
CA ARG A 37 37.77 -9.52 10.51
C ARG A 37 36.47 -9.45 9.72
N GLU A 38 36.08 -10.54 9.07
CA GLU A 38 34.83 -10.60 8.29
C GLU A 38 33.58 -10.48 9.18
N LEU A 39 33.62 -11.07 10.38
CA LEU A 39 32.55 -11.03 11.38
C LEU A 39 32.35 -9.64 12.03
N LEU A 40 33.30 -8.71 11.86
CA LEU A 40 33.28 -7.37 12.47
C LEU A 40 32.75 -6.27 11.54
N THR A 41 32.38 -6.59 10.29
CA THR A 41 31.88 -5.59 9.33
C THR A 41 30.35 -5.42 9.41
N ASP A 42 29.92 -4.36 10.11
CA ASP A 42 28.52 -4.01 10.41
C ASP A 42 27.77 -3.40 9.20
N ASP A 43 27.25 -4.24 8.27
CA ASP A 43 26.43 -3.80 7.11
C ASP A 43 24.95 -4.26 7.18
N PHE A 44 24.55 -4.93 8.26
CA PHE A 44 23.19 -5.46 8.43
C PHE A 44 22.12 -4.36 8.39
N GLY A 45 22.37 -3.24 9.08
CA GLY A 45 21.43 -2.12 9.14
C GLY A 45 21.22 -1.39 7.82
N ALA A 46 22.27 -1.23 7.01
CA ALA A 46 22.14 -0.56 5.71
C ALA A 46 21.45 -1.45 4.67
N THR A 47 21.64 -2.76 4.75
CA THR A 47 20.94 -3.74 3.89
C THR A 47 19.44 -3.79 4.20
N LEU A 48 19.06 -3.78 5.48
CA LEU A 48 17.65 -3.80 5.87
C LEU A 48 16.89 -2.53 5.44
N VAL A 49 17.52 -1.36 5.57
CA VAL A 49 16.93 -0.08 5.13
C VAL A 49 16.74 -0.03 3.62
N LYS A 50 17.67 -0.60 2.83
CA LYS A 50 17.54 -0.68 1.36
C LYS A 50 16.36 -1.58 0.96
N ASN A 51 16.22 -2.74 1.58
CA ASN A 51 15.11 -3.65 1.29
C ASN A 51 13.75 -3.04 1.64
N CYS A 52 13.62 -2.40 2.81
CA CYS A 52 12.38 -1.70 3.17
C CYS A 52 12.08 -0.49 2.26
N ALA A 53 13.12 0.22 1.77
CA ALA A 53 12.94 1.32 0.82
C ALA A 53 12.49 0.83 -0.55
N TRP A 54 12.90 -0.39 -0.96
CA TRP A 54 12.44 -1.03 -2.18
C TRP A 54 10.96 -1.42 -2.09
N ASP A 55 10.55 -2.07 -1.00
CA ASP A 55 9.15 -2.43 -0.74
C ASP A 55 8.25 -1.17 -0.67
N ALA A 56 8.77 -0.08 -0.11
CA ALA A 56 8.09 1.22 -0.10
C ALA A 56 7.91 1.79 -1.50
N ALA A 57 8.96 1.73 -2.32
CA ALA A 57 8.93 2.20 -3.69
C ALA A 57 7.91 1.41 -4.53
N ASP A 58 7.86 0.09 -4.34
CA ASP A 58 6.97 -0.82 -5.05
C ASP A 58 5.50 -0.56 -4.67
N ALA A 59 5.21 -0.48 -3.37
CA ALA A 59 3.88 -0.14 -2.89
C ALA A 59 3.41 1.22 -3.42
N ILE A 60 4.27 2.24 -3.42
CA ILE A 60 3.97 3.59 -3.94
C ILE A 60 3.66 3.55 -5.43
N VAL A 61 4.45 2.82 -6.22
CA VAL A 61 4.32 2.76 -7.67
C VAL A 61 3.08 1.98 -8.10
N ASP A 62 2.82 0.84 -7.47
CA ASP A 62 1.77 -0.10 -7.89
C ASP A 62 0.40 0.21 -7.26
N ARG A 63 0.32 0.75 -6.03
CA ARG A 63 -0.97 0.91 -5.31
C ARG A 63 -1.48 2.35 -5.21
N TYR A 64 -0.60 3.35 -5.20
CA TYR A 64 -0.99 4.73 -4.88
C TYR A 64 -1.09 5.65 -6.08
N PHE A 65 -0.19 5.48 -7.04
CA PHE A 65 -0.16 6.32 -8.22
C PHE A 65 -0.56 5.58 -9.50
N ASN A 66 -0.66 4.24 -9.46
CA ASN A 66 -0.81 3.39 -10.64
C ASN A 66 0.20 3.81 -11.73
N THR A 67 1.41 4.15 -11.31
CA THR A 67 2.38 4.93 -12.09
C THR A 67 3.05 4.15 -13.21
N LYS A 68 2.77 2.84 -13.29
CA LYS A 68 3.05 2.03 -14.47
C LYS A 68 2.46 2.66 -15.73
N ASP A 69 1.28 3.27 -15.62
CA ASP A 69 0.59 3.96 -16.71
C ASP A 69 1.21 5.35 -17.04
N TYR A 70 2.13 5.83 -16.20
CA TYR A 70 2.79 7.15 -16.30
C TYR A 70 4.33 7.05 -16.37
N TYR A 71 4.88 5.86 -16.63
CA TYR A 71 6.31 5.58 -16.82
C TYR A 71 7.23 5.87 -15.64
N ILE A 72 6.72 5.92 -14.40
CA ILE A 72 7.59 5.99 -13.19
C ILE A 72 7.83 4.58 -12.68
N SER A 73 9.09 4.14 -12.69
CA SER A 73 9.46 2.80 -12.26
C SER A 73 9.72 2.71 -10.75
N THR A 74 9.55 1.51 -10.19
CA THR A 74 9.95 1.17 -8.81
C THR A 74 11.40 1.56 -8.55
N GLN A 75 12.29 1.37 -9.53
CA GLN A 75 13.70 1.76 -9.46
C GLN A 75 13.88 3.28 -9.29
N GLN A 76 13.20 4.09 -10.11
CA GLN A 76 13.29 5.56 -10.01
C GLN A 76 12.76 6.07 -8.66
N MET A 77 11.72 5.42 -8.13
CA MET A 77 11.17 5.76 -6.82
C MET A 77 12.10 5.31 -5.68
N TYR A 78 12.70 4.13 -5.78
CA TYR A 78 13.72 3.64 -4.83
C TYR A 78 14.95 4.56 -4.79
N GLU A 79 15.47 4.94 -5.95
CA GLU A 79 16.59 5.88 -6.07
C GLU A 79 16.26 7.22 -5.42
N ARG A 80 15.06 7.76 -5.66
CA ARG A 80 14.61 8.98 -4.98
C ARG A 80 14.63 8.83 -3.46
N ILE A 81 14.12 7.73 -2.91
CA ILE A 81 14.07 7.51 -1.46
C ILE A 81 15.48 7.42 -0.87
N CYS A 82 16.36 6.65 -1.49
CA CYS A 82 17.68 6.34 -0.95
C CYS A 82 18.74 7.43 -1.16
N SER A 83 18.60 8.23 -2.23
CA SER A 83 19.55 9.29 -2.63
C SER A 83 19.07 10.72 -2.31
N PHE A 84 17.90 10.86 -1.66
CA PHE A 84 17.33 12.16 -1.35
C PHE A 84 18.30 13.10 -0.62
N SER A 85 18.36 14.35 -1.06
CA SER A 85 18.94 15.46 -0.31
C SER A 85 18.13 16.73 -0.56
N TYR A 86 18.05 17.63 0.43
CA TYR A 86 17.27 18.87 0.28
C TYR A 86 17.81 19.82 -0.80
N GLY A 87 19.09 19.70 -1.19
CA GLY A 87 19.76 20.57 -2.16
C GLY A 87 19.89 20.00 -3.57
N ASN A 88 19.79 18.68 -3.72
CA ASN A 88 19.90 17.98 -5.00
C ASN A 88 19.00 16.74 -4.96
N GLU A 89 17.74 16.92 -5.35
CA GLU A 89 16.76 15.83 -5.38
C GLU A 89 16.46 15.41 -6.82
N THR A 90 16.33 14.11 -7.03
CA THR A 90 15.77 13.55 -8.27
C THR A 90 14.27 13.38 -8.07
N ASP A 91 13.46 14.21 -8.73
CA ASP A 91 12.01 14.22 -8.62
C ASP A 91 11.34 13.87 -9.96
N PRO A 92 10.96 12.61 -10.20
CA PRO A 92 10.33 12.19 -11.45
C PRO A 92 9.00 12.91 -11.76
N LEU A 93 8.37 13.56 -10.77
CA LEU A 93 7.10 14.27 -10.89
C LEU A 93 7.27 15.80 -10.95
N SER A 94 8.47 16.36 -10.76
CA SER A 94 8.67 17.82 -10.65
C SER A 94 8.42 18.57 -11.95
N ASP A 95 8.52 17.91 -13.10
CA ASP A 95 8.55 18.56 -14.42
C ASP A 95 7.29 18.27 -15.25
N ASN A 96 6.37 17.42 -14.77
CA ASN A 96 5.18 17.03 -15.54
C ASN A 96 3.88 17.48 -14.87
N THR A 97 3.42 18.68 -15.23
CA THR A 97 2.20 19.32 -14.68
C THR A 97 0.93 18.57 -15.08
N SER A 98 0.94 17.89 -16.22
CA SER A 98 -0.18 17.14 -16.78
C SER A 98 -0.45 15.83 -16.03
N ILE A 99 0.61 15.07 -15.70
CA ILE A 99 0.51 13.86 -14.87
C ILE A 99 0.04 14.22 -13.45
N ARG A 100 0.57 15.32 -12.88
CA ARG A 100 0.09 15.87 -11.61
C ARG A 100 -1.40 16.18 -11.65
N LYS A 101 -1.88 16.87 -12.69
CA LYS A 101 -3.30 17.19 -12.89
C LYS A 101 -4.19 15.95 -13.03
N MET A 102 -3.78 14.94 -13.79
CA MET A 102 -4.52 13.69 -13.91
C MET A 102 -4.59 12.94 -12.57
N LEU A 103 -3.51 12.88 -11.80
CA LEU A 103 -3.52 12.31 -10.46
C LEU A 103 -4.43 13.06 -9.47
N TYR A 104 -4.68 14.37 -9.69
CA TYR A 104 -5.66 15.16 -8.93
C TYR A 104 -7.11 14.88 -9.31
N GLU A 105 -7.39 14.63 -10.58
CA GLU A 105 -8.75 14.55 -11.11
C GLU A 105 -9.32 13.11 -11.12
N ASN A 106 -8.46 12.09 -11.16
CA ASN A 106 -8.86 10.74 -11.58
C ASN A 106 -9.50 9.87 -10.47
N THR A 107 -9.33 10.15 -9.17
CA THR A 107 -9.85 9.20 -8.14
C THR A 107 -11.23 9.47 -7.53
N ASN A 108 -11.88 10.65 -7.60
CA ASN A 108 -13.05 10.87 -6.71
C ASN A 108 -14.16 11.86 -7.10
N SER A 109 -14.17 12.46 -8.29
CA SER A 109 -15.28 13.36 -8.66
C SER A 109 -16.60 12.60 -8.81
N ARG A 110 -16.59 11.42 -9.44
CA ARG A 110 -17.78 10.66 -9.77
C ARG A 110 -18.51 10.07 -8.55
N GLU A 111 -17.81 9.36 -7.65
CA GLU A 111 -18.43 8.80 -6.43
C GLU A 111 -19.04 9.88 -5.53
N THR A 112 -18.35 11.01 -5.38
CA THR A 112 -18.81 12.13 -4.55
C THR A 112 -20.06 12.79 -5.18
N LEU A 113 -20.05 12.99 -6.49
CA LEU A 113 -21.21 13.49 -7.23
C LEU A 113 -22.38 12.50 -7.19
N ASP A 114 -22.12 11.19 -7.26
CA ASP A 114 -23.12 10.13 -7.16
C ASP A 114 -23.71 10.03 -5.74
N GLU A 115 -22.89 10.24 -4.69
CA GLU A 115 -23.35 10.34 -3.30
C GLU A 115 -24.23 11.58 -3.09
N ILE A 116 -23.81 12.75 -3.59
CA ILE A 116 -24.59 13.99 -3.53
C ILE A 116 -25.91 13.84 -4.29
N ALA A 117 -25.89 13.22 -5.48
CA ALA A 117 -27.08 12.97 -6.29
C ALA A 117 -28.05 12.02 -5.57
N ARG A 118 -27.57 10.92 -4.98
CA ARG A 118 -28.39 9.99 -4.19
C ARG A 118 -29.00 10.66 -2.96
N ASN A 119 -28.19 11.38 -2.17
CA ASN A 119 -28.67 12.09 -0.98
C ASN A 119 -29.68 13.18 -1.34
N SER A 120 -29.46 13.87 -2.47
CA SER A 120 -30.39 14.90 -2.95
C SER A 120 -31.71 14.33 -3.47
N LEU A 121 -31.69 13.10 -4.02
CA LEU A 121 -32.89 12.36 -4.41
C LEU A 121 -33.68 11.91 -3.18
N GLN A 122 -33.02 11.31 -2.19
CA GLN A 122 -33.66 10.84 -0.95
C GLN A 122 -34.27 11.99 -0.13
N ALA A 123 -33.69 13.19 -0.22
CA ALA A 123 -34.19 14.36 0.49
C ALA A 123 -35.37 15.07 -0.21
N GLN A 124 -35.79 14.64 -1.41
CA GLN A 124 -36.95 15.21 -2.09
C GLN A 124 -38.24 14.93 -1.32
N LYS A 125 -39.01 15.99 -1.03
CA LYS A 125 -40.35 15.92 -0.46
C LYS A 125 -41.34 16.58 -1.40
N LYS A 126 -42.60 16.10 -1.39
CA LYS A 126 -43.69 16.76 -2.14
C LYS A 126 -43.95 18.15 -1.56
N LEU A 127 -44.09 19.14 -2.43
CA LEU A 127 -44.42 20.51 -2.03
C LEU A 127 -45.90 20.64 -1.62
N PHE A 128 -46.78 19.96 -2.36
CA PHE A 128 -48.21 19.93 -2.10
C PHE A 128 -48.65 18.54 -1.67
N GLU A 129 -49.17 18.44 -0.45
CA GLU A 129 -49.71 17.21 0.11
C GLU A 129 -51.22 17.11 -0.16
N LYS A 130 -51.71 15.86 -0.26
CA LYS A 130 -53.14 15.58 -0.36
C LYS A 130 -53.64 14.96 0.95
N GLU A 131 -54.83 15.38 1.35
CA GLU A 131 -55.61 14.84 2.46
C GLU A 131 -56.99 14.48 1.89
N ASP A 132 -57.43 13.23 2.08
CA ASP A 132 -58.66 12.67 1.49
C ASP A 132 -58.82 12.93 -0.02
N GLY A 133 -57.71 12.86 -0.75
CA GLY A 133 -57.69 13.05 -2.21
C GLY A 133 -57.66 14.50 -2.69
N ARG A 134 -57.74 15.50 -1.80
CA ARG A 134 -57.65 16.93 -2.13
C ARG A 134 -56.36 17.55 -1.62
N TYR A 135 -55.82 18.54 -2.33
CA TYR A 135 -54.64 19.27 -1.86
C TYR A 135 -54.95 20.07 -0.60
N LYS A 136 -54.07 20.05 0.41
CA LYS A 136 -54.21 20.90 1.60
C LYS A 136 -54.29 22.38 1.23
N ASP A 137 -53.51 22.79 0.24
CA ASP A 137 -53.46 24.16 -0.29
C ASP A 137 -54.56 24.45 -1.34
N HIS A 138 -55.59 23.60 -1.47
CA HIS A 138 -56.61 23.70 -2.54
C HIS A 138 -57.29 25.08 -2.61
N ALA A 139 -57.59 25.70 -1.47
CA ALA A 139 -58.20 27.04 -1.44
C ALA A 139 -57.32 28.10 -2.11
N MET A 140 -56.01 28.08 -1.82
CA MET A 140 -55.02 28.97 -2.42
C MET A 140 -54.90 28.72 -3.93
N MET A 141 -54.80 27.45 -4.34
CA MET A 141 -54.70 27.06 -5.75
C MET A 141 -55.91 27.54 -6.54
N THR A 142 -57.12 27.32 -6.01
CA THR A 142 -58.38 27.71 -6.67
C THR A 142 -58.51 29.22 -6.80
N LYS A 143 -58.22 29.97 -5.72
CA LYS A 143 -58.24 31.44 -5.73
C LYS A 143 -57.27 32.00 -6.78
N ALA A 144 -56.02 31.53 -6.78
CA ALA A 144 -55.00 32.02 -7.70
C ALA A 144 -55.32 31.71 -9.17
N LYS A 145 -55.91 30.55 -9.47
CA LYS A 145 -56.39 30.20 -10.82
C LYS A 145 -57.53 31.12 -11.28
N GLN A 146 -58.45 31.48 -10.38
CA GLN A 146 -59.54 32.41 -10.68
C GLN A 146 -58.99 33.82 -10.96
N GLU A 147 -58.07 34.32 -10.13
CA GLU A 147 -57.41 35.61 -10.32
C GLU A 147 -56.64 35.67 -11.65
N TYR A 148 -55.89 34.61 -11.99
CA TYR A 148 -55.21 34.53 -13.30
C TYR A 148 -56.20 34.58 -14.46
N ARG A 149 -57.30 33.82 -14.38
CA ARG A 149 -58.35 33.84 -15.42
C ARG A 149 -58.95 35.24 -15.59
N GLN A 150 -59.25 35.92 -14.47
CA GLN A 150 -59.77 37.28 -14.48
C GLN A 150 -58.76 38.28 -15.07
N SER A 151 -57.47 38.11 -14.79
CA SER A 151 -56.42 38.98 -15.37
C SER A 151 -56.32 38.91 -16.90
N LYS A 152 -56.84 37.83 -17.50
CA LYS A 152 -56.91 37.59 -18.95
C LYS A 152 -58.28 37.92 -19.54
N GLN A 153 -59.19 38.48 -18.73
CA GLN A 153 -60.55 38.79 -19.16
C GLN A 153 -60.50 39.89 -20.24
N GLY A 154 -60.84 39.51 -21.48
CA GLY A 154 -60.73 40.37 -22.67
C GLY A 154 -59.88 39.76 -23.79
N ASP A 155 -58.96 38.84 -23.47
CA ASP A 155 -58.12 38.13 -24.45
C ASP A 155 -58.02 36.64 -24.10
N LEU A 156 -59.17 35.96 -24.13
CA LEU A 156 -59.27 34.53 -23.84
C LEU A 156 -58.79 33.71 -25.05
N ARG A 157 -57.51 33.36 -25.04
CA ARG A 157 -56.88 32.51 -26.04
C ARG A 157 -56.09 31.39 -25.38
N ASP A 158 -55.96 30.29 -26.11
CA ASP A 158 -55.01 29.24 -25.78
C ASP A 158 -53.58 29.78 -25.93
N GLU A 159 -52.80 29.74 -24.87
CA GLU A 159 -51.48 30.40 -24.84
C GLU A 159 -50.39 29.63 -25.60
N LEU A 160 -50.66 28.40 -26.08
CA LEU A 160 -49.68 27.66 -26.89
C LEU A 160 -50.01 27.68 -28.39
N THR A 161 -51.29 27.69 -28.74
CA THR A 161 -51.73 27.71 -30.15
C THR A 161 -52.13 29.11 -30.63
N GLY A 162 -52.38 30.04 -29.71
CA GLY A 162 -52.93 31.37 -30.01
C GLY A 162 -54.42 31.37 -30.37
N THR A 163 -55.09 30.21 -30.29
CA THR A 163 -56.48 30.03 -30.74
C THR A 163 -57.45 30.68 -29.75
N PRO A 164 -58.34 31.59 -30.18
CA PRO A 164 -59.33 32.20 -29.29
C PRO A 164 -60.38 31.21 -28.83
N GLN A 165 -60.91 31.41 -27.61
CA GLN A 165 -61.94 30.57 -27.00
C GLN A 165 -63.13 30.27 -27.92
N ALA A 166 -63.55 31.24 -28.75
CA ALA A 166 -64.66 31.10 -29.69
C ALA A 166 -64.42 30.08 -30.81
N LYS A 167 -63.17 29.72 -31.08
CA LYS A 167 -62.76 28.74 -32.10
C LYS A 167 -62.42 27.37 -31.50
N LEU A 168 -62.48 27.22 -30.18
CA LEU A 168 -62.19 25.98 -29.47
C LEU A 168 -63.48 25.23 -29.14
N ASP A 169 -63.47 23.91 -29.29
CA ASP A 169 -64.62 23.05 -28.96
C ASP A 169 -64.81 22.85 -27.44
N ARG A 170 -63.76 23.13 -26.66
CA ARG A 170 -63.74 22.98 -25.20
C ARG A 170 -63.34 24.30 -24.54
N PRO A 171 -63.80 24.55 -23.30
CA PRO A 171 -63.37 25.71 -22.56
C PRO A 171 -61.86 25.70 -22.32
N LEU A 172 -61.27 26.88 -22.34
CA LEU A 172 -59.97 27.16 -21.78
C LEU A 172 -60.06 26.97 -20.26
N GLU A 173 -59.08 26.28 -19.70
CA GLU A 173 -58.89 26.08 -18.26
C GLU A 173 -57.53 26.68 -17.87
N VAL A 174 -57.47 27.23 -16.65
CA VAL A 174 -56.21 27.71 -16.09
C VAL A 174 -55.58 26.58 -15.29
N ASP A 175 -54.33 26.31 -15.57
CA ASP A 175 -53.58 25.31 -14.82
C ASP A 175 -52.10 25.66 -14.69
N HIS A 176 -51.43 24.87 -13.88
CA HIS A 176 -50.01 24.99 -13.64
C HIS A 176 -49.19 24.61 -14.88
N THR A 177 -48.26 25.48 -15.28
CA THR A 177 -47.24 25.18 -16.28
C THR A 177 -46.34 24.04 -15.80
N GLN A 178 -45.90 24.10 -14.55
CA GLN A 178 -45.30 22.99 -13.81
C GLN A 178 -46.32 22.40 -12.82
N ALA A 179 -46.77 21.17 -13.08
CA ALA A 179 -47.86 20.55 -12.32
C ALA A 179 -47.58 20.50 -10.80
N ALA A 180 -48.58 20.86 -9.99
CA ALA A 180 -48.49 20.77 -8.53
C ALA A 180 -48.27 19.33 -8.02
N ALA A 181 -48.70 18.32 -8.77
CA ALA A 181 -48.54 16.91 -8.42
C ALA A 181 -47.09 16.41 -8.47
N THR A 182 -46.26 17.01 -9.34
CA THR A 182 -44.83 16.68 -9.49
C THR A 182 -43.92 17.71 -8.83
N ALA A 183 -44.50 18.73 -8.17
CA ALA A 183 -43.76 19.73 -7.42
C ALA A 183 -43.11 19.12 -6.18
N THR A 184 -41.78 19.20 -6.11
CA THR A 184 -40.99 18.74 -4.98
C THR A 184 -40.04 19.82 -4.51
N TYR A 185 -39.57 19.70 -3.28
CA TYR A 185 -38.49 20.51 -2.75
C TYR A 185 -37.47 19.62 -2.04
N ASN A 186 -36.21 20.05 -2.05
CA ASN A 186 -35.17 19.32 -1.34
C ASN A 186 -35.16 19.76 0.13
N SER A 187 -35.67 18.90 1.02
CA SER A 187 -35.78 19.18 2.46
C SER A 187 -34.43 19.34 3.18
N ARG A 188 -33.32 18.94 2.55
CA ARG A 188 -31.96 19.18 3.07
C ARG A 188 -31.51 20.62 2.84
N TYR A 189 -31.96 21.25 1.76
CA TYR A 189 -31.54 22.60 1.35
C TYR A 189 -32.65 23.64 1.51
N ILE A 190 -33.91 23.24 1.72
CA ILE A 190 -35.02 24.15 2.02
C ILE A 190 -35.66 23.65 3.31
N LYS A 191 -35.25 24.26 4.42
CA LYS A 191 -35.69 23.91 5.79
C LYS A 191 -36.61 24.95 6.40
N ASP A 192 -36.46 26.20 5.99
CA ASP A 192 -37.25 27.31 6.48
C ASP A 192 -38.70 27.15 6.01
N PRO A 193 -39.69 27.04 6.93
CA PRO A 193 -41.10 27.01 6.57
C PRO A 193 -41.53 28.19 5.71
N GLU A 194 -40.93 29.37 5.90
CA GLU A 194 -41.24 30.55 5.09
C GLU A 194 -40.77 30.36 3.63
N ALA A 195 -39.60 29.76 3.41
CA ALA A 195 -39.11 29.44 2.08
C ALA A 195 -39.99 28.40 1.36
N ILE A 196 -40.51 27.41 2.09
CA ILE A 196 -41.49 26.44 1.56
C ILE A 196 -42.78 27.17 1.16
N GLU A 197 -43.26 28.08 2.00
CA GLU A 197 -44.47 28.87 1.73
C GLU A 197 -44.28 29.82 0.53
N GLN A 198 -43.11 30.44 0.38
CA GLN A 198 -42.77 31.24 -0.78
C GLN A 198 -42.74 30.40 -2.07
N LEU A 199 -42.23 29.17 -2.01
CA LEU A 199 -42.26 28.24 -3.14
C LEU A 199 -43.70 27.84 -3.51
N LYS A 200 -44.57 27.60 -2.52
CA LYS A 200 -46.01 27.39 -2.73
C LYS A 200 -46.69 28.60 -3.37
N LYS A 201 -46.35 29.81 -2.93
CA LYS A 201 -46.83 31.08 -3.53
C LYS A 201 -46.37 31.23 -4.97
N PHE A 202 -45.12 30.93 -5.27
CA PHE A 202 -44.61 30.94 -6.64
C PHE A 202 -45.38 29.95 -7.53
N TYR A 203 -45.55 28.70 -7.07
CA TYR A 203 -46.29 27.69 -7.84
C TYR A 203 -47.72 28.14 -8.14
N ASN A 204 -48.35 28.91 -7.24
CA ASN A 204 -49.68 29.47 -7.43
C ASN A 204 -49.65 30.95 -7.88
N SER A 205 -48.68 31.30 -8.73
CA SER A 205 -48.56 32.65 -9.29
C SER A 205 -48.73 32.65 -10.82
N PRO A 206 -49.00 33.81 -11.44
CA PRO A 206 -49.05 33.93 -12.90
C PRO A 206 -47.81 33.39 -13.63
N SER A 207 -46.64 33.38 -12.97
CA SER A 207 -45.39 32.88 -13.56
C SER A 207 -45.34 31.36 -13.75
N ASN A 208 -46.24 30.61 -13.10
CA ASN A 208 -46.39 29.18 -13.26
C ASN A 208 -47.81 28.80 -13.69
N PHE A 209 -48.60 29.74 -14.18
CA PHE A 209 -49.90 29.46 -14.77
C PHE A 209 -49.86 29.60 -16.28
N GLN A 210 -50.79 28.91 -16.91
CA GLN A 210 -51.06 29.03 -18.32
C GLN A 210 -52.54 28.77 -18.58
N MET A 211 -53.06 29.36 -19.65
CA MET A 211 -54.41 29.14 -20.13
C MET A 211 -54.40 28.20 -21.33
N LEU A 212 -54.97 27.02 -21.16
CA LEU A 212 -54.98 25.97 -22.18
C LEU A 212 -56.36 25.39 -22.39
N GLN A 213 -56.60 24.90 -23.60
CA GLN A 213 -57.73 24.05 -23.89
C GLN A 213 -57.74 22.81 -22.97
N LYS A 214 -58.93 22.44 -22.48
CA LYS A 214 -59.14 21.39 -21.47
C LYS A 214 -58.45 20.05 -21.75
N SER A 215 -58.53 19.52 -22.97
CA SER A 215 -57.93 18.23 -23.36
C SER A 215 -56.40 18.28 -23.36
N ALA A 216 -55.81 19.35 -23.91
CA ALA A 216 -54.36 19.59 -23.87
C ALA A 216 -53.88 19.72 -22.43
N ASN A 217 -54.62 20.48 -21.62
CA ASN A 217 -54.31 20.73 -20.23
C ASN A 217 -54.36 19.46 -19.37
N ALA A 218 -55.44 18.68 -19.46
CA ALA A 218 -55.60 17.41 -18.76
C ALA A 218 -54.48 16.41 -19.12
N SER A 219 -54.02 16.43 -20.37
CA SER A 219 -52.93 15.56 -20.82
C SER A 219 -51.56 16.03 -20.31
N LYS A 220 -51.36 17.35 -20.12
CA LYS A 220 -50.12 17.90 -19.56
C LYS A 220 -50.00 17.67 -18.05
N SER A 221 -51.13 17.64 -17.35
CA SER A 221 -51.14 17.34 -15.92
C SER A 221 -50.46 15.99 -15.66
N ASP A 222 -49.55 15.96 -14.69
CA ASP A 222 -48.75 14.81 -14.27
C ASP A 222 -47.64 14.31 -15.22
N VAL A 223 -47.12 15.11 -16.16
CA VAL A 223 -45.97 14.69 -16.98
C VAL A 223 -44.75 14.36 -16.10
N LYS A 224 -44.22 13.14 -16.28
CA LYS A 224 -42.99 12.66 -15.63
C LYS A 224 -41.88 12.33 -16.63
N VAL A 225 -40.65 12.49 -16.15
CA VAL A 225 -39.43 12.13 -16.88
C VAL A 225 -38.63 11.15 -16.04
N PHE A 226 -38.22 10.06 -16.66
CA PHE A 226 -37.47 8.99 -16.02
C PHE A 226 -36.05 8.90 -16.59
N SER A 227 -35.11 8.33 -15.83
CA SER A 227 -33.75 8.06 -16.29
C SER A 227 -33.21 6.74 -15.76
N ASP A 228 -32.44 6.04 -16.60
CA ASP A 228 -31.65 4.85 -16.23
C ASP A 228 -30.18 5.18 -15.90
N GLY A 229 -29.87 6.46 -15.73
CA GLY A 229 -28.52 6.96 -15.50
C GLY A 229 -27.69 7.21 -16.78
N LYS A 230 -28.12 6.70 -17.93
CA LYS A 230 -27.47 6.96 -19.24
C LYS A 230 -28.36 7.75 -20.19
N LYS A 231 -29.66 7.42 -20.21
CA LYS A 231 -30.67 8.03 -21.06
C LYS A 231 -31.83 8.55 -20.22
N THR A 232 -32.50 9.57 -20.75
CA THR A 232 -33.77 10.07 -20.21
C THR A 232 -34.90 9.69 -21.15
N ILE A 233 -36.00 9.23 -20.58
CA ILE A 233 -37.21 8.82 -21.31
C ILE A 233 -38.46 9.45 -20.69
N SER A 234 -39.52 9.59 -21.48
CA SER A 234 -40.82 10.04 -20.97
C SER A 234 -41.52 8.94 -20.18
N GLU A 235 -42.53 9.33 -19.39
CA GLU A 235 -43.47 8.39 -18.77
C GLU A 235 -44.14 7.47 -19.80
N THR A 236 -44.53 7.99 -20.96
CA THR A 236 -45.18 7.22 -22.02
C THR A 236 -44.27 6.09 -22.51
N ALA A 237 -43.00 6.39 -22.78
CA ALA A 237 -42.03 5.38 -23.19
C ALA A 237 -41.75 4.36 -22.07
N ALA A 238 -41.59 4.84 -20.83
CA ALA A 238 -41.34 3.97 -19.68
C ALA A 238 -42.51 3.01 -19.41
N PHE A 239 -43.75 3.47 -19.58
CA PHE A 239 -44.95 2.65 -19.40
C PHE A 239 -45.21 1.68 -20.56
N GLN A 240 -44.79 2.02 -21.78
CA GLN A 240 -44.78 1.07 -22.89
C GLN A 240 -43.84 -0.10 -22.60
N GLU A 241 -42.63 0.19 -22.10
CA GLU A 241 -41.67 -0.84 -21.70
C GLU A 241 -42.21 -1.68 -20.53
N LYS A 242 -42.83 -1.05 -19.52
CA LYS A 242 -43.52 -1.77 -18.45
C LYS A 242 -44.59 -2.72 -18.99
N ARG A 243 -45.38 -2.28 -19.97
CA ARG A 243 -46.43 -3.12 -20.56
C ARG A 243 -45.83 -4.32 -21.28
N GLN A 244 -44.78 -4.12 -22.08
CA GLN A 244 -44.05 -5.21 -22.74
C GLN A 244 -43.50 -6.21 -21.72
N ARG A 245 -42.83 -5.72 -20.67
CA ARG A 245 -42.28 -6.55 -19.61
C ARG A 245 -43.36 -7.32 -18.84
N THR A 246 -44.49 -6.66 -18.55
CA THR A 246 -45.66 -7.29 -17.93
C THR A 246 -46.20 -8.42 -18.82
N ASP A 247 -46.26 -8.22 -20.13
CA ASP A 247 -46.75 -9.23 -21.06
C ASP A 247 -45.80 -10.43 -21.17
N GLU A 248 -44.49 -10.21 -21.14
CA GLU A 248 -43.46 -11.25 -21.08
C GLU A 248 -43.56 -12.09 -19.81
N LEU A 249 -43.54 -11.44 -18.64
CA LEU A 249 -43.63 -12.11 -17.32
C LEU A 249 -44.95 -12.86 -17.17
N ARG A 250 -46.06 -12.27 -17.63
CA ARG A 250 -47.37 -12.94 -17.62
C ARG A 250 -47.33 -14.24 -18.41
N ARG A 251 -46.75 -14.24 -19.62
CA ARG A 251 -46.62 -15.45 -20.44
C ARG A 251 -45.72 -16.49 -19.77
N GLN A 252 -44.67 -16.05 -19.08
CA GLN A 252 -43.80 -16.92 -18.31
C GLN A 252 -44.57 -17.59 -17.16
N TYR A 253 -45.22 -16.84 -16.28
CA TYR A 253 -45.96 -17.43 -15.16
C TYR A 253 -47.11 -18.33 -15.60
N GLN A 254 -47.75 -18.05 -16.74
CA GLN A 254 -48.75 -18.94 -17.32
C GLN A 254 -48.13 -20.27 -17.77
N ARG A 255 -46.92 -20.26 -18.35
CA ARG A 255 -46.18 -21.50 -18.65
C ARG A 255 -45.79 -22.26 -17.39
N ASP A 256 -45.55 -21.54 -16.30
CA ASP A 256 -45.21 -22.12 -14.99
C ASP A 256 -46.46 -22.58 -14.19
N GLY A 257 -47.64 -22.63 -14.84
CA GLY A 257 -48.87 -23.19 -14.28
C GLY A 257 -49.73 -22.21 -13.48
N MET A 258 -49.39 -20.92 -13.44
CA MET A 258 -50.17 -19.91 -12.72
C MET A 258 -51.45 -19.53 -13.47
N SER A 259 -52.54 -19.30 -12.73
CA SER A 259 -53.82 -18.86 -13.30
C SER A 259 -53.64 -17.52 -14.04
N GLN A 260 -54.44 -17.27 -15.08
CA GLN A 260 -54.33 -16.03 -15.87
C GLN A 260 -54.44 -14.76 -15.03
N LYS A 261 -55.31 -14.75 -14.02
CA LYS A 261 -55.55 -13.59 -13.16
C LYS A 261 -54.36 -13.35 -12.23
N ASP A 262 -53.84 -14.40 -11.62
CA ASP A 262 -52.70 -14.31 -10.69
C ASP A 262 -51.41 -14.00 -11.44
N ALA A 263 -51.20 -14.61 -12.61
CA ALA A 263 -50.07 -14.33 -13.50
C ALA A 263 -50.04 -12.86 -13.92
N LEU A 264 -51.18 -12.26 -14.27
CA LEU A 264 -51.24 -10.84 -14.63
C LEU A 264 -50.94 -9.94 -13.43
N LYS A 265 -51.41 -10.30 -12.23
CA LYS A 265 -51.14 -9.53 -11.02
C LYS A 265 -49.66 -9.59 -10.65
N ALA A 266 -49.09 -10.79 -10.55
CA ALA A 266 -47.68 -11.01 -10.27
C ALA A 266 -46.78 -10.31 -11.29
N ALA A 267 -47.09 -10.42 -12.58
CA ALA A 267 -46.30 -9.79 -13.64
C ALA A 267 -46.32 -8.26 -13.57
N ARG A 268 -47.46 -7.67 -13.18
CA ARG A 268 -47.57 -6.21 -12.99
C ARG A 268 -46.74 -5.74 -11.80
N ASP A 269 -46.79 -6.48 -10.70
CA ASP A 269 -46.07 -6.13 -9.47
C ASP A 269 -44.55 -6.29 -9.67
N GLU A 270 -44.12 -7.37 -10.32
CA GLU A 270 -42.71 -7.60 -10.65
C GLU A 270 -42.18 -6.59 -11.67
N ALA A 271 -42.88 -6.34 -12.78
CA ALA A 271 -42.47 -5.31 -13.75
C ALA A 271 -42.43 -3.91 -13.13
N GLN A 272 -43.35 -3.60 -12.20
CA GLN A 272 -43.33 -2.33 -11.46
C GLN A 272 -42.07 -2.25 -10.57
N LYS A 273 -41.70 -3.33 -9.88
CA LYS A 273 -40.52 -3.37 -9.01
C LYS A 273 -39.22 -3.31 -9.81
N GLU A 274 -39.10 -4.10 -10.88
CA GLU A 274 -37.92 -4.12 -11.76
C GLU A 274 -37.66 -2.75 -12.41
N LEU A 275 -38.71 -2.07 -12.87
CA LEU A 275 -38.55 -0.82 -13.61
C LEU A 275 -38.56 0.41 -12.71
N PHE A 276 -39.40 0.46 -11.68
CA PHE A 276 -39.63 1.68 -10.89
C PHE A 276 -39.48 1.48 -9.37
N GLY A 277 -39.13 0.26 -8.92
CA GLY A 277 -38.86 -0.02 -7.52
C GLY A 277 -37.51 0.51 -7.05
N GLU A 278 -37.21 0.33 -5.78
CA GLU A 278 -35.89 0.66 -5.22
C GLU A 278 -34.80 -0.20 -5.88
N GLY A 279 -33.80 0.44 -6.49
CA GLY A 279 -32.79 -0.23 -7.31
C GLY A 279 -33.28 -0.67 -8.70
N GLY A 280 -34.51 -0.29 -9.09
CA GLY A 280 -35.06 -0.56 -10.41
C GLY A 280 -34.40 0.24 -11.54
N LYS A 281 -34.70 -0.12 -12.79
CA LYS A 281 -34.07 0.45 -13.99
C LYS A 281 -34.24 1.96 -14.10
N TYR A 282 -35.41 2.50 -13.77
CA TYR A 282 -35.77 3.89 -14.00
C TYR A 282 -36.02 4.66 -12.69
N THR A 283 -35.34 5.79 -12.56
CA THR A 283 -35.55 6.77 -11.49
C THR A 283 -36.37 7.95 -12.02
N ASP A 284 -37.39 8.40 -11.27
CA ASP A 284 -38.11 9.64 -11.56
C ASP A 284 -37.17 10.84 -11.33
N ILE A 285 -36.89 11.57 -12.40
CA ILE A 285 -36.00 12.74 -12.40
C ILE A 285 -36.75 14.02 -12.79
N THR A 286 -38.08 14.02 -12.72
CA THR A 286 -38.91 15.14 -13.18
C THR A 286 -38.48 16.47 -12.57
N TYR A 287 -38.13 16.49 -11.28
CA TYR A 287 -37.66 17.68 -10.55
C TYR A 287 -36.39 18.33 -11.14
N LYS A 288 -35.53 17.57 -11.84
CA LYS A 288 -34.29 18.06 -12.47
C LYS A 288 -34.30 17.97 -14.00
N ALA A 289 -35.40 17.53 -14.59
CA ALA A 289 -35.55 17.45 -16.04
C ALA A 289 -35.57 18.85 -16.64
N THR A 290 -34.83 19.05 -17.73
CA THR A 290 -34.78 20.31 -18.48
C THR A 290 -36.12 20.66 -19.11
N ALA A 291 -36.33 21.94 -19.45
CA ALA A 291 -37.52 22.39 -20.17
C ALA A 291 -37.75 21.59 -21.47
N ALA A 292 -36.69 21.31 -22.23
CA ALA A 292 -36.75 20.49 -23.44
C ALA A 292 -37.21 19.05 -23.15
N GLN A 293 -36.70 18.41 -22.09
CA GLN A 293 -37.10 17.05 -21.69
C GLN A 293 -38.58 16.99 -21.26
N ARG A 294 -39.05 17.99 -20.50
CA ARG A 294 -40.46 18.08 -20.10
C ARG A 294 -41.38 18.37 -21.28
N THR A 295 -40.93 19.23 -22.21
CA THR A 295 -41.61 19.50 -23.47
C THR A 295 -41.75 18.22 -24.27
N GLN A 296 -40.66 17.47 -24.45
CA GLN A 296 -40.67 16.21 -25.19
C GLN A 296 -41.60 15.17 -24.53
N ALA A 297 -41.59 15.05 -23.20
CA ALA A 297 -42.50 14.15 -22.50
C ALA A 297 -43.98 14.57 -22.64
N THR A 298 -44.27 15.87 -22.69
CA THR A 298 -45.62 16.38 -22.95
C THR A 298 -46.05 16.11 -24.39
N VAL A 299 -45.15 16.35 -25.37
CA VAL A 299 -45.36 16.09 -26.79
C VAL A 299 -45.68 14.61 -27.02
N GLU A 300 -44.88 13.70 -26.45
CA GLU A 300 -45.13 12.27 -26.57
C GLU A 300 -46.49 11.87 -26.00
N LYS A 301 -46.93 12.48 -24.91
CA LYS A 301 -48.25 12.22 -24.32
C LYS A 301 -49.39 12.73 -25.22
N TRP A 302 -49.22 13.87 -25.89
CA TRP A 302 -50.18 14.39 -26.87
C TRP A 302 -50.23 13.54 -28.15
N GLU A 303 -49.08 13.13 -28.69
CA GLU A 303 -49.01 12.32 -29.92
C GLU A 303 -49.54 10.90 -29.72
N ASN A 304 -49.43 10.36 -28.50
CA ASN A 304 -49.93 9.04 -28.10
C ASN A 304 -51.26 9.09 -27.34
N ALA A 305 -51.97 10.22 -27.39
CA ALA A 305 -53.30 10.34 -26.79
C ALA A 305 -54.29 9.36 -27.44
N ASN A 306 -55.36 9.01 -26.72
CA ASN A 306 -56.43 8.18 -27.27
C ASN A 306 -57.07 8.85 -28.51
N PRO A 307 -57.74 8.09 -29.41
CA PRO A 307 -58.25 8.62 -30.68
C PRO A 307 -59.12 9.88 -30.51
N THR A 308 -60.04 9.89 -29.53
CA THR A 308 -60.93 11.03 -29.26
C THR A 308 -60.15 12.28 -28.84
N ALA A 309 -59.18 12.13 -27.94
CA ALA A 309 -58.32 13.23 -27.50
C ALA A 309 -57.40 13.71 -28.64
N LYS A 310 -56.89 12.79 -29.46
CA LYS A 310 -56.02 13.10 -30.59
C LYS A 310 -56.73 13.93 -31.66
N GLU A 311 -57.97 13.57 -32.02
CA GLU A 311 -58.78 14.37 -32.94
C GLU A 311 -59.10 15.77 -32.39
N THR A 312 -59.34 15.87 -31.08
CA THR A 312 -59.53 17.16 -30.41
C THR A 312 -58.26 18.02 -30.52
N LEU A 313 -57.09 17.44 -30.23
CA LEU A 313 -55.80 18.15 -30.30
C LEU A 313 -55.43 18.58 -31.73
N LYS A 314 -55.82 17.82 -32.76
CA LYS A 314 -55.68 18.22 -34.17
C LYS A 314 -56.54 19.44 -34.50
N ARG A 315 -57.84 19.35 -34.21
CA ARG A 315 -58.80 20.43 -34.49
C ARG A 315 -58.46 21.72 -33.74
N ASP A 316 -58.02 21.59 -32.49
CA ASP A 316 -57.69 22.74 -31.63
C ASP A 316 -56.27 23.29 -31.91
N GLY A 317 -55.56 22.71 -32.89
CA GLY A 317 -54.33 23.29 -33.46
C GLY A 317 -53.02 22.84 -32.81
N PHE A 318 -53.04 21.92 -31.84
CA PHE A 318 -51.85 21.37 -31.19
C PHE A 318 -51.10 20.36 -32.06
N LEU A 319 -51.87 19.51 -32.77
CA LEU A 319 -51.33 18.49 -33.67
C LEU A 319 -51.56 18.89 -35.14
N ASP A 320 -50.67 18.46 -36.02
CA ASP A 320 -50.84 18.49 -37.46
C ASP A 320 -51.74 17.33 -37.97
N GLU A 321 -51.96 17.27 -39.27
CA GLU A 321 -52.79 16.23 -39.91
C GLU A 321 -52.26 14.81 -39.64
N ASN A 322 -50.93 14.67 -39.54
CA ASN A 322 -50.23 13.42 -39.22
C ASN A 322 -50.32 13.05 -37.73
N GLY A 323 -50.89 13.92 -36.90
CA GLY A 323 -51.00 13.72 -35.46
C GLY A 323 -49.70 13.96 -34.71
N LYS A 324 -48.82 14.81 -35.25
CA LYS A 324 -47.55 15.28 -34.64
C LYS A 324 -47.70 16.69 -34.10
N VAL A 325 -47.03 17.01 -33.00
CA VAL A 325 -47.13 18.36 -32.42
C VAL A 325 -46.49 19.38 -33.34
N LYS A 326 -47.19 20.49 -33.60
CA LYS A 326 -46.68 21.53 -34.49
C LYS A 326 -45.42 22.20 -33.92
N PRO A 327 -44.43 22.57 -34.76
CA PRO A 327 -43.18 23.17 -34.29
C PRO A 327 -43.35 24.42 -33.43
N GLU A 328 -44.29 25.31 -33.80
CA GLU A 328 -44.61 26.53 -33.08
C GLU A 328 -45.17 26.25 -31.67
N VAL A 329 -46.10 25.29 -31.56
CA VAL A 329 -46.70 24.86 -30.28
C VAL A 329 -45.63 24.22 -29.39
N LYS A 330 -44.72 23.42 -29.97
CA LYS A 330 -43.60 22.83 -29.23
C LYS A 330 -42.65 23.90 -28.69
N LYS A 331 -42.35 24.92 -29.49
CA LYS A 331 -41.46 26.02 -29.10
C LYS A 331 -42.06 26.85 -27.96
N GLU A 332 -43.33 27.26 -28.08
CA GLU A 332 -44.04 28.00 -27.02
C GLU A 332 -44.12 27.18 -25.72
N LEU A 333 -44.37 25.87 -25.82
CA LEU A 333 -44.41 25.00 -24.65
C LEU A 333 -43.05 24.94 -23.93
N GLU A 334 -41.95 24.87 -24.68
CA GLU A 334 -40.61 24.88 -24.10
C GLU A 334 -40.29 26.22 -23.43
N GLU A 335 -40.68 27.34 -24.06
CA GLU A 335 -40.52 28.68 -23.51
C GLU A 335 -41.32 28.85 -22.22
N HIS A 336 -42.57 28.38 -22.18
CA HIS A 336 -43.40 28.37 -20.98
C HIS A 336 -42.75 27.56 -19.85
N TYR A 337 -42.27 26.33 -20.13
CA TYR A 337 -41.55 25.54 -19.13
C TYR A 337 -40.29 26.24 -18.65
N ARG A 338 -39.50 26.82 -19.54
CA ARG A 338 -38.26 27.53 -19.21
C ARG A 338 -38.53 28.75 -18.33
N ASN A 339 -39.57 29.53 -18.64
CA ASN A 339 -39.98 30.69 -17.86
C ASN A 339 -40.43 30.28 -16.45
N ALA A 340 -41.26 29.25 -16.34
CA ALA A 340 -41.71 28.74 -15.05
C ALA A 340 -40.55 28.16 -14.21
N MET A 341 -39.66 27.38 -14.82
CA MET A 341 -38.49 26.81 -14.11
C MET A 341 -37.50 27.90 -13.67
N ASN A 342 -37.27 28.93 -14.48
CA ASN A 342 -36.46 30.09 -14.11
C ASN A 342 -37.12 30.92 -13.00
N GLY A 343 -38.45 31.02 -12.99
CA GLY A 343 -39.22 31.62 -11.90
C GLY A 343 -39.05 30.85 -10.59
N GLU A 344 -39.17 29.52 -10.66
CA GLU A 344 -39.01 28.63 -9.51
C GLU A 344 -37.62 28.75 -8.91
N SER A 345 -36.58 28.73 -9.75
CA SER A 345 -35.20 28.90 -9.32
C SER A 345 -34.94 30.24 -8.61
N ARG A 346 -35.70 31.30 -8.94
CA ARG A 346 -35.60 32.60 -8.26
C ARG A 346 -36.38 32.64 -6.95
N ALA A 347 -37.50 31.92 -6.87
CA ALA A 347 -38.28 31.78 -5.65
C ALA A 347 -37.62 30.83 -4.63
N MET A 348 -36.78 29.91 -5.12
CA MET A 348 -36.01 28.99 -4.31
C MET A 348 -35.01 29.78 -3.44
N ARG A 349 -35.20 29.76 -2.13
CA ARG A 349 -34.24 30.30 -1.14
C ARG A 349 -33.50 29.16 -0.46
N PRO A 350 -32.51 28.54 -1.13
CA PRO A 350 -31.77 27.46 -0.51
C PRO A 350 -30.97 27.96 0.69
N ASP A 351 -30.87 27.09 1.70
CA ASP A 351 -29.94 27.21 2.80
C ASP A 351 -28.52 27.07 2.26
N TYR A 352 -27.94 28.21 1.87
CA TYR A 352 -26.56 28.29 1.40
C TYR A 352 -25.55 27.81 2.44
N HIS A 353 -25.91 27.81 3.74
CA HIS A 353 -25.06 27.24 4.78
C HIS A 353 -25.05 25.70 4.71
N ALA A 354 -26.20 25.06 4.47
CA ALA A 354 -26.27 23.61 4.23
C ALA A 354 -25.52 23.20 2.95
N ILE A 355 -25.68 23.97 1.86
CA ILE A 355 -24.95 23.73 0.60
C ILE A 355 -23.44 23.92 0.82
N ALA A 356 -23.01 25.00 1.47
CA ALA A 356 -21.60 25.24 1.77
C ALA A 356 -21.02 24.16 2.70
N LYS A 357 -21.78 23.67 3.68
CA LYS A 357 -21.37 22.58 4.57
C LYS A 357 -21.21 21.27 3.81
N ASP A 358 -22.10 20.94 2.88
CA ASP A 358 -21.99 19.73 2.06
C ASP A 358 -20.87 19.84 1.02
N SER A 359 -20.69 20.99 0.38
CA SER A 359 -19.53 21.27 -0.49
C SER A 359 -18.21 21.22 0.31
N MET A 360 -18.19 21.74 1.54
CA MET A 360 -17.03 21.66 2.42
C MET A 360 -16.77 20.22 2.88
N ASN A 361 -17.81 19.42 3.14
CA ASN A 361 -17.68 18.01 3.51
C ASN A 361 -17.22 17.15 2.32
N ALA A 362 -17.73 17.43 1.11
CA ALA A 362 -17.27 16.84 -0.13
C ALA A 362 -15.82 17.22 -0.43
N ALA A 363 -15.45 18.50 -0.26
CA ALA A 363 -14.07 18.96 -0.35
C ALA A 363 -13.19 18.27 0.70
N LYS A 364 -13.63 18.14 1.97
CA LYS A 364 -12.92 17.41 3.03
C LYS A 364 -12.74 15.92 2.71
N LYS A 365 -13.74 15.26 2.12
CA LYS A 365 -13.67 13.85 1.69
C LYS A 365 -12.72 13.67 0.50
N SER A 366 -12.79 14.56 -0.49
CA SER A 366 -11.91 14.61 -1.66
C SER A 366 -10.44 14.90 -1.26
N ILE A 367 -10.24 15.82 -0.32
CA ILE A 367 -8.99 16.10 0.40
C ILE A 367 -8.46 14.81 1.04
N LYS A 368 -9.27 14.06 1.79
CA LYS A 368 -8.78 12.82 2.42
C LYS A 368 -8.26 11.78 1.41
N LYS A 369 -8.87 11.64 0.22
CA LYS A 369 -8.50 10.57 -0.74
C LYS A 369 -7.40 10.97 -1.74
N ILE A 370 -7.33 12.23 -2.19
CA ILE A 370 -6.29 12.72 -3.14
C ILE A 370 -4.95 13.01 -2.43
N ILE A 371 -4.99 13.37 -1.15
CA ILE A 371 -3.82 13.86 -0.39
C ILE A 371 -2.85 12.76 0.02
N ILE A 372 -3.33 11.54 0.24
CA ILE A 372 -2.55 10.49 0.92
C ILE A 372 -1.33 10.06 0.10
N GLY A 373 -1.53 9.65 -1.16
CA GLY A 373 -0.42 9.18 -2.00
C GLY A 373 0.65 10.25 -2.22
N GLN A 374 0.22 11.50 -2.43
CA GLN A 374 1.13 12.63 -2.63
C GLN A 374 1.84 13.08 -1.36
N VAL A 375 1.16 13.08 -0.21
CA VAL A 375 1.80 13.35 1.07
C VAL A 375 2.82 12.27 1.38
N VAL A 376 2.49 10.99 1.22
CA VAL A 376 3.43 9.88 1.40
C VAL A 376 4.63 10.01 0.46
N TYR A 377 4.39 10.33 -0.82
CA TYR A 377 5.43 10.55 -1.83
C TYR A 377 6.45 11.63 -1.45
N TYR A 378 5.99 12.78 -0.95
CA TYR A 378 6.88 13.88 -0.54
C TYR A 378 7.39 13.74 0.90
N VAL A 379 6.74 12.96 1.76
CA VAL A 379 7.17 12.77 3.16
C VAL A 379 8.25 11.70 3.27
N LEU A 380 8.15 10.59 2.53
CA LEU A 380 8.99 9.42 2.72
C LEU A 380 10.49 9.69 2.45
N PRO A 381 10.90 10.29 1.31
CA PRO A 381 12.32 10.56 1.05
C PRO A 381 13.04 11.41 2.11
N PRO A 382 12.54 12.60 2.50
CA PRO A 382 13.17 13.40 3.55
C PRO A 382 13.14 12.72 4.92
N LEU A 383 12.12 11.90 5.22
CA LEU A 383 12.06 11.15 6.47
C LEU A 383 13.15 10.07 6.55
N VAL A 384 13.37 9.31 5.48
CA VAL A 384 14.46 8.32 5.39
C VAL A 384 15.82 9.02 5.49
N PHE A 385 15.99 10.15 4.82
CA PHE A 385 17.21 10.94 4.90
C PHE A 385 17.51 11.43 6.32
N GLU A 386 16.52 12.02 7.01
CA GLU A 386 16.69 12.55 8.37
C GLU A 386 16.94 11.42 9.38
N THR A 387 16.20 10.32 9.32
CA THR A 387 16.40 9.17 10.20
C THR A 387 17.79 8.55 10.03
N ARG A 388 18.23 8.30 8.79
CA ARG A 388 19.59 7.79 8.51
C ARG A 388 20.69 8.73 9.00
N THR A 389 20.48 10.04 8.83
CA THR A 389 21.44 11.05 9.29
C THR A 389 21.52 11.10 10.80
N LEU A 390 20.39 10.96 11.51
CA LEU A 390 20.33 10.95 12.97
C LEU A 390 20.99 9.69 13.55
N VAL A 391 20.73 8.52 12.97
CA VAL A 391 21.33 7.25 13.42
C VAL A 391 22.87 7.29 13.40
N ARG A 392 23.43 7.96 12.39
CA ARG A 392 24.89 8.08 12.20
C ARG A 392 25.58 9.07 13.14
N ARG A 393 24.83 9.84 13.94
CA ARG A 393 25.42 10.80 14.89
C ARG A 393 25.97 10.06 16.11
N LYS A 394 27.19 10.43 16.52
CA LYS A 394 27.78 9.93 17.77
C LYS A 394 26.89 10.30 18.96
N ASN A 395 26.76 9.39 19.93
CA ASN A 395 26.00 9.56 21.17
C ASN A 395 24.46 9.74 21.00
N MET A 396 23.84 9.23 19.94
CA MET A 396 22.39 9.26 19.74
C MET A 396 21.62 8.25 20.64
N THR A 397 20.86 8.69 21.66
CA THR A 397 19.94 7.82 22.43
C THR A 397 18.54 7.77 21.80
N LEU A 398 17.70 6.81 22.21
CA LEU A 398 16.29 6.74 21.83
C LEU A 398 15.53 8.06 22.07
N ASP A 399 15.64 8.63 23.27
CA ASP A 399 14.95 9.87 23.62
C ASP A 399 15.45 11.05 22.78
N VAL A 400 16.76 11.15 22.58
CA VAL A 400 17.37 12.19 21.75
C VAL A 400 16.97 12.01 20.29
N PHE A 401 16.91 10.77 19.79
CA PHE A 401 16.45 10.46 18.43
C PHE A 401 15.01 10.93 18.21
N PHE A 402 14.09 10.60 19.12
CA PHE A 402 12.68 11.02 19.00
C PHE A 402 12.49 12.54 19.16
N GLN A 403 13.33 13.20 19.95
CA GLN A 403 13.34 14.66 20.02
C GLN A 403 13.87 15.30 18.74
N GLU A 404 14.99 14.79 18.20
CA GLU A 404 15.62 15.31 17.00
C GLU A 404 14.80 15.01 15.73
N ILE A 405 14.14 13.87 15.63
CA ILE A 405 13.22 13.59 14.51
C ILE A 405 11.99 14.50 14.57
N LYS A 406 11.48 14.83 15.77
CA LYS A 406 10.40 15.81 15.94
C LYS A 406 10.83 17.21 15.53
N LYS A 407 12.08 17.61 15.81
CA LYS A 407 12.66 18.87 15.30
C LYS A 407 12.82 18.83 13.77
N SER A 408 13.27 17.71 13.23
CA SER A 408 13.44 17.47 11.80
C SER A 408 12.09 17.47 11.06
N GLY A 409 11.02 17.01 11.71
CA GLY A 409 9.65 17.09 11.21
C GLY A 409 9.23 18.50 10.81
N ARG A 410 9.73 19.56 11.47
CA ARG A 410 9.48 20.95 11.03
C ARG A 410 10.11 21.26 9.67
N ARG A 411 11.28 20.70 9.36
CA ARG A 411 11.93 20.83 8.05
C ARG A 411 11.18 20.03 6.99
N ILE A 412 10.78 18.80 7.32
CA ILE A 412 10.02 17.94 6.42
C ILE A 412 8.67 18.58 6.08
N ILE A 413 7.92 19.05 7.08
CA ILE A 413 6.66 19.79 6.89
C ILE A 413 6.89 21.00 5.97
N ARG A 414 7.97 21.77 6.18
CA ARG A 414 8.26 22.95 5.34
C ARG A 414 8.57 22.56 3.89
N TYR A 415 9.31 21.49 3.68
CA TYR A 415 9.60 20.94 2.36
C TYR A 415 8.32 20.45 1.66
N VAL A 416 7.51 19.65 2.34
CA VAL A 416 6.23 19.13 1.81
C VAL A 416 5.26 20.28 1.52
N SER A 417 5.12 21.25 2.44
CA SER A 417 4.29 22.44 2.22
C SER A 417 4.79 23.31 1.07
N LYS A 418 6.10 23.33 0.78
CA LYS A 418 6.64 24.04 -0.39
C LYS A 418 6.29 23.31 -1.69
N LYS A 419 6.44 21.97 -1.73
CA LYS A 419 6.17 21.15 -2.92
C LYS A 419 4.69 21.01 -3.24
N LEU A 420 3.86 20.94 -2.21
CA LEU A 420 2.42 20.82 -2.34
C LEU A 420 1.70 22.18 -2.27
N GLY A 421 2.38 23.25 -1.87
CA GLY A 421 1.77 24.57 -1.62
C GLY A 421 1.02 25.16 -2.82
N ASP A 422 1.51 24.95 -4.04
CA ASP A 422 0.83 25.43 -5.26
C ASP A 422 -0.45 24.64 -5.59
N ILE A 423 -0.48 23.35 -5.24
CA ILE A 423 -1.63 22.45 -5.42
C ILE A 423 -2.75 22.80 -4.42
N PHE A 424 -2.38 23.33 -3.25
CA PHE A 424 -3.31 23.71 -2.18
C PHE A 424 -3.63 25.22 -2.12
N LYS A 425 -3.23 26.04 -3.10
CA LYS A 425 -3.56 27.49 -3.12
C LYS A 425 -5.07 27.79 -3.01
N ASN A 426 -5.93 26.88 -3.48
CA ASN A 426 -7.39 27.00 -3.40
C ASN A 426 -8.00 26.38 -2.12
N ILE A 427 -7.19 25.73 -1.28
CA ILE A 427 -7.63 25.02 -0.08
C ILE A 427 -6.96 25.72 1.11
N ALA A 428 -7.78 26.36 1.97
CA ALA A 428 -7.31 27.19 3.09
C ALA A 428 -6.03 26.65 3.76
N GLY A 429 -4.88 27.26 3.47
CA GLY A 429 -3.54 26.71 3.79
C GLY A 429 -3.30 26.41 5.27
N ASN A 430 -4.07 27.03 6.18
CA ASN A 430 -4.05 26.72 7.61
C ASN A 430 -4.61 25.33 7.95
N LEU A 431 -5.53 24.78 7.15
CA LEU A 431 -6.08 23.44 7.36
C LEU A 431 -5.07 22.36 6.94
N PHE A 432 -4.35 22.58 5.84
CA PHE A 432 -3.33 21.67 5.33
C PHE A 432 -2.10 21.56 6.25
N ASN A 433 -1.59 22.70 6.73
CA ASN A 433 -0.49 22.70 7.69
C ASN A 433 -0.87 22.01 9.01
N LYS A 434 -2.13 22.15 9.47
CA LYS A 434 -2.65 21.43 10.63
C LYS A 434 -2.76 19.93 10.37
N PHE A 435 -3.19 19.53 9.17
CA PHE A 435 -3.23 18.13 8.76
C PHE A 435 -1.83 17.50 8.74
N LEU A 436 -0.85 18.13 8.08
CA LEU A 436 0.53 17.62 8.03
C LEU A 436 1.13 17.50 9.42
N LYS A 437 0.93 18.49 10.29
CA LYS A 437 1.38 18.43 11.68
C LYS A 437 0.75 17.24 12.42
N SER A 438 -0.57 17.06 12.31
CA SER A 438 -1.28 15.93 12.92
C SER A 438 -0.82 14.59 12.36
N PHE A 439 -0.57 14.50 11.04
CA PHE A 439 -0.06 13.31 10.38
C PHE A 439 1.33 12.93 10.88
N PHE A 440 2.25 13.90 10.99
CA PHE A 440 3.59 13.68 11.55
C PHE A 440 3.56 13.33 13.03
N ASP A 441 2.69 13.96 13.82
CA ASP A 441 2.54 13.65 15.25
C ASP A 441 2.04 12.19 15.41
N ILE A 442 1.04 11.76 14.63
CA ILE A 442 0.56 10.37 14.60
C ILE A 442 1.67 9.39 14.19
N LEU A 443 2.43 9.72 13.14
CA LEU A 443 3.52 8.88 12.63
C LEU A 443 4.64 8.70 13.67
N ILE A 444 5.00 9.77 14.39
CA ILE A 444 6.00 9.71 15.47
C ILE A 444 5.46 8.92 16.66
N GLU A 445 4.20 9.09 17.05
CA GLU A 445 3.56 8.34 18.13
C GLU A 445 3.47 6.84 17.82
N LEU A 446 3.08 6.49 16.59
CA LEU A 446 3.11 5.13 16.08
C LEU A 446 4.51 4.54 16.18
N ALA A 447 5.53 5.23 15.65
CA ALA A 447 6.90 4.75 15.71
C ALA A 447 7.41 4.56 17.15
N LYS A 448 7.08 5.48 18.07
CA LYS A 448 7.46 5.36 19.49
C LYS A 448 6.86 4.12 20.13
N GLU A 449 5.57 3.88 19.96
CA GLU A 449 4.93 2.74 20.57
C GLU A 449 5.33 1.41 19.91
N THR A 450 5.55 1.39 18.60
CA THR A 450 6.12 0.22 17.92
C THR A 450 7.53 -0.08 18.44
N VAL A 451 8.41 0.93 18.58
CA VAL A 451 9.75 0.74 19.16
C VAL A 451 9.69 0.23 20.59
N LYS A 452 8.80 0.77 21.43
CA LYS A 452 8.63 0.32 22.83
C LYS A 452 8.19 -1.16 22.91
N ARG A 453 7.32 -1.59 22.00
CA ARG A 453 6.88 -2.99 21.87
C ARG A 453 8.01 -3.89 21.37
N VAL A 454 8.72 -3.48 20.33
CA VAL A 454 9.91 -4.20 19.84
C VAL A 454 10.96 -4.33 20.94
N LEU A 455 11.20 -3.29 21.74
CA LEU A 455 12.10 -3.34 22.89
C LEU A 455 11.65 -4.34 23.96
N LYS A 456 10.35 -4.43 24.23
CA LYS A 456 9.78 -5.47 25.11
C LYS A 456 10.03 -6.86 24.53
N VAL A 457 9.82 -7.03 23.23
CA VAL A 457 10.05 -8.29 22.50
C VAL A 457 11.51 -8.70 22.53
N VAL A 458 12.44 -7.79 22.21
CA VAL A 458 13.89 -8.05 22.27
C VAL A 458 14.31 -8.44 23.69
N LYS A 459 13.78 -7.75 24.71
CA LYS A 459 13.99 -8.10 26.11
C LYS A 459 13.46 -9.51 26.43
N GLN A 460 12.28 -9.88 25.92
CA GLN A 460 11.69 -11.21 26.12
C GLN A 460 12.48 -12.30 25.39
N LEU A 461 12.91 -12.07 24.15
CA LEU A 461 13.79 -12.98 23.39
C LEU A 461 15.08 -13.28 24.14
N VAL A 462 15.71 -12.25 24.69
CA VAL A 462 16.96 -12.40 25.42
C VAL A 462 16.74 -13.11 26.75
N LEU A 463 15.68 -12.76 27.50
CA LEU A 463 15.32 -13.50 28.70
C LEU A 463 15.02 -14.97 28.39
N SER A 464 14.38 -15.25 27.25
CA SER A 464 14.10 -16.59 26.75
C SER A 464 15.39 -17.36 26.42
N LEU A 465 16.32 -16.74 25.70
CA LEU A 465 17.65 -17.30 25.41
C LEU A 465 18.45 -17.59 26.70
N VAL A 466 18.46 -16.65 27.65
CA VAL A 466 19.10 -16.85 28.97
C VAL A 466 18.46 -18.01 29.73
N ASN A 467 17.13 -18.15 29.66
CA ASN A 467 16.42 -19.27 30.28
C ASN A 467 16.70 -20.60 29.56
N CYS A 468 16.86 -20.61 28.24
CA CYS A 468 17.31 -21.80 27.50
C CYS A 468 18.70 -22.26 27.94
N VAL A 469 19.64 -21.33 28.11
CA VAL A 469 20.99 -21.65 28.62
C VAL A 469 20.91 -22.25 30.03
N LYS A 470 20.06 -21.72 30.91
CA LYS A 470 19.82 -22.30 32.24
C LYS A 470 19.22 -23.71 32.20
N ILE A 471 18.27 -23.95 31.29
CA ILE A 471 17.65 -25.28 31.07
C ILE A 471 18.69 -26.29 30.56
N ILE A 472 19.56 -25.87 29.65
CA ILE A 472 20.63 -26.73 29.10
C ILE A 472 21.68 -27.05 30.17
N ALA A 473 22.02 -26.07 31.02
CA ALA A 473 23.00 -26.21 32.09
C ALA A 473 22.51 -27.02 33.32
N ASP A 474 21.20 -27.30 33.42
CA ASP A 474 20.63 -28.07 34.53
C ASP A 474 21.06 -29.54 34.46
N LYS A 475 21.71 -30.05 35.52
CA LYS A 475 22.22 -31.43 35.56
C LYS A 475 21.13 -32.47 35.88
N ASN A 476 19.94 -32.03 36.29
CA ASN A 476 18.87 -32.90 36.80
C ASN A 476 17.83 -33.32 35.73
N THR A 477 18.00 -32.91 34.48
CA THR A 477 17.04 -33.16 33.38
C THR A 477 17.68 -33.92 32.22
N SER A 478 16.91 -34.80 31.58
CA SER A 478 17.39 -35.59 30.44
C SER A 478 17.49 -34.74 29.16
N SER A 479 18.34 -35.13 28.21
CA SER A 479 18.55 -34.41 26.95
C SER A 479 17.25 -34.20 26.15
N ALA A 480 16.33 -35.17 26.19
CA ALA A 480 15.03 -35.07 25.54
C ALA A 480 14.11 -34.03 26.23
N GLN A 481 14.13 -33.96 27.57
CA GLN A 481 13.37 -32.97 28.34
C GLN A 481 13.92 -31.55 28.17
N LYS A 482 15.24 -31.42 28.04
CA LYS A 482 15.90 -30.15 27.72
C LYS A 482 15.46 -29.66 26.33
N ALA A 483 15.50 -30.53 25.32
CA ALA A 483 15.10 -30.19 23.96
C ALA A 483 13.62 -29.78 23.86
N ASP A 484 12.72 -30.50 24.53
CA ASP A 484 11.28 -30.17 24.58
C ASP A 484 11.02 -28.83 25.27
N SER A 485 11.68 -28.58 26.40
CA SER A 485 11.53 -27.33 27.17
C SER A 485 12.07 -26.12 26.42
N VAL A 486 13.24 -26.26 25.77
CA VAL A 486 13.81 -25.22 24.90
C VAL A 486 12.91 -24.95 23.70
N SER A 487 12.40 -25.99 23.05
CA SER A 487 11.54 -25.87 21.86
C SER A 487 10.21 -25.17 22.19
N LYS A 488 9.58 -25.51 23.31
CA LYS A 488 8.34 -24.85 23.76
C LYS A 488 8.57 -23.39 24.15
N LEU A 489 9.66 -23.09 24.85
CA LEU A 489 10.03 -21.73 25.24
C LEU A 489 10.26 -20.86 24.00
N MET A 490 11.00 -21.36 23.02
CA MET A 490 11.26 -20.67 21.75
C MET A 490 9.99 -20.51 20.92
N ALA A 491 9.18 -21.55 20.77
CA ALA A 491 7.92 -21.50 20.01
C ALA A 491 6.90 -20.52 20.62
N ALA A 492 6.75 -20.51 21.95
CA ALA A 492 5.89 -19.56 22.65
C ALA A 492 6.38 -18.11 22.50
N THR A 493 7.70 -17.91 22.54
CA THR A 493 8.33 -16.61 22.32
C THR A 493 8.09 -16.13 20.88
N VAL A 494 8.36 -16.95 19.87
CA VAL A 494 8.13 -16.64 18.45
C VAL A 494 6.65 -16.37 18.14
N THR A 495 5.73 -17.14 18.72
CA THR A 495 4.28 -16.97 18.53
C THR A 495 3.77 -15.66 19.13
N THR A 496 4.24 -15.31 20.33
CA THR A 496 3.90 -14.03 20.99
C THR A 496 4.43 -12.85 20.18
N ILE A 497 5.63 -12.98 19.63
CA ILE A 497 6.28 -11.97 18.78
C ILE A 497 5.53 -11.77 17.46
N ALA A 498 5.12 -12.86 16.81
CA ALA A 498 4.36 -12.82 15.57
C ALA A 498 2.98 -12.17 15.76
N LEU A 499 2.29 -12.45 16.87
CA LEU A 499 0.98 -11.88 17.19
C LEU A 499 1.05 -10.41 17.63
N GLU A 500 2.05 -10.00 18.42
CA GLU A 500 2.18 -8.62 18.91
C GLU A 500 2.65 -7.61 17.84
N ILE A 501 3.45 -8.05 16.86
CA ILE A 501 4.07 -7.15 15.86
C ILE A 501 3.23 -7.04 14.57
N LEU A 502 2.55 -8.09 14.11
CA LEU A 502 2.08 -8.15 12.72
C LEU A 502 0.59 -7.83 12.46
N PHE A 503 -0.37 -8.13 13.34
CA PHE A 503 -1.78 -8.15 12.89
C PHE A 503 -2.82 -7.36 13.72
N GLU A 504 -2.71 -7.23 15.04
CA GLU A 504 -3.85 -6.66 15.81
C GLU A 504 -3.79 -5.16 16.09
N TRP A 505 -2.60 -4.55 16.10
CA TRP A 505 -2.45 -3.22 16.71
C TRP A 505 -2.63 -2.04 15.75
N MET A 506 -2.15 -2.17 14.50
CA MET A 506 -2.24 -1.05 13.55
C MET A 506 -3.69 -0.79 13.11
N GLU A 507 -4.50 -1.84 12.89
CA GLU A 507 -5.89 -1.67 12.40
C GLU A 507 -6.83 -1.11 13.47
N LYS A 508 -6.70 -1.53 14.74
CA LYS A 508 -7.72 -1.24 15.78
C LYS A 508 -7.60 0.13 16.46
N GLN A 509 -6.43 0.77 16.50
CA GLN A 509 -6.21 1.91 17.42
C GLN A 509 -6.22 3.30 16.76
N PHE A 510 -5.99 3.42 15.45
CA PHE A 510 -5.82 4.74 14.80
C PHE A 510 -6.95 5.14 13.85
N GLY A 511 -7.87 4.24 13.52
CA GLY A 511 -9.04 4.55 12.66
C GLY A 511 -8.64 5.18 11.32
N LEU A 512 -7.47 4.81 10.80
CA LEU A 512 -6.94 5.33 9.56
C LEU A 512 -7.64 4.62 8.38
N PRO A 513 -7.93 5.32 7.27
CA PRO A 513 -8.37 4.68 6.04
C PRO A 513 -7.39 3.56 5.62
N ASP A 514 -7.88 2.41 5.14
CA ASP A 514 -7.04 1.27 4.72
C ASP A 514 -5.91 1.67 3.75
N ILE A 515 -6.19 2.64 2.90
CA ILE A 515 -5.23 3.24 1.97
C ILE A 515 -4.00 3.83 2.69
N LEU A 516 -4.11 4.32 3.93
CA LEU A 516 -2.98 4.87 4.68
C LEU A 516 -2.14 3.81 5.42
N MET A 517 -2.69 2.62 5.62
CA MET A 517 -2.14 1.65 6.54
C MET A 517 -0.81 1.07 6.06
N GLU A 518 -0.74 0.64 4.81
CA GLU A 518 0.44 -0.03 4.26
C GLU A 518 1.67 0.90 4.17
N PRO A 519 1.56 2.16 3.71
CA PRO A 519 2.73 3.06 3.62
C PRO A 519 3.14 3.57 4.99
N LEU A 520 2.19 3.81 5.90
CA LEU A 520 2.52 4.13 7.29
C LEU A 520 3.23 2.95 7.95
N GLN A 521 2.78 1.73 7.72
CA GLN A 521 3.44 0.51 8.20
C GLN A 521 4.87 0.44 7.68
N ILE A 522 5.10 0.69 6.38
CA ILE A 522 6.45 0.66 5.80
C ILE A 522 7.32 1.80 6.35
N ILE A 523 6.80 3.02 6.44
CA ILE A 523 7.49 4.18 7.04
C ILE A 523 7.86 3.91 8.50
N VAL A 524 6.91 3.40 9.29
CA VAL A 524 7.11 3.03 10.69
C VAL A 524 8.15 1.91 10.78
N THR A 525 8.09 0.92 9.91
CA THR A 525 9.09 -0.15 9.82
C THR A 525 10.48 0.40 9.55
N ILE A 526 10.64 1.35 8.63
CA ILE A 526 11.94 1.98 8.35
C ILE A 526 12.46 2.77 9.56
N ILE A 527 11.60 3.54 10.24
CA ILE A 527 11.98 4.25 11.47
C ILE A 527 12.36 3.25 12.56
N VAL A 528 11.55 2.22 12.77
CA VAL A 528 11.75 1.18 13.79
C VAL A 528 13.05 0.43 13.52
N THR A 529 13.33 0.01 12.29
CA THR A 529 14.59 -0.61 11.88
C THR A 529 15.79 0.27 12.22
N ASN A 530 15.75 1.54 11.84
CA ASN A 530 16.82 2.49 12.12
C ASN A 530 17.01 2.72 13.63
N VAL A 531 15.91 2.71 14.39
CA VAL A 531 15.94 2.84 15.85
C VAL A 531 16.42 1.56 16.53
N ILE A 532 16.07 0.38 16.02
CA ILE A 532 16.61 -0.91 16.45
C ILE A 532 18.13 -0.91 16.23
N MET A 533 18.62 -0.42 15.10
CA MET A 533 20.06 -0.28 14.87
C MET A 533 20.71 0.66 15.89
N LEU A 534 20.09 1.79 16.22
CA LEU A 534 20.57 2.65 17.30
C LEU A 534 20.58 1.94 18.65
N ILE A 535 19.56 1.14 18.95
CA ILE A 535 19.51 0.34 20.18
C ILE A 535 20.65 -0.67 20.16
N LEU A 536 20.80 -1.47 19.11
CA LEU A 536 21.86 -2.48 18.99
C LEU A 536 23.26 -1.84 19.08
N GLN A 537 23.48 -0.67 18.49
CA GLN A 537 24.75 0.04 18.51
C GLN A 537 25.07 0.74 19.84
N LYS A 538 24.06 1.31 20.52
CA LYS A 538 24.26 2.03 21.79
C LYS A 538 24.17 1.17 23.02
N ALA A 539 23.41 0.10 22.92
CA ALA A 539 23.02 -0.62 24.09
C ALA A 539 24.22 -1.26 24.77
N ASP A 540 25.20 -1.77 24.01
CA ASP A 540 26.05 -2.84 24.54
C ASP A 540 25.17 -3.90 25.29
N LEU A 541 23.86 -3.97 24.95
CA LEU A 541 22.96 -5.04 25.34
C LEU A 541 23.38 -6.13 24.38
N PHE A 542 24.52 -6.73 24.66
CA PHE A 542 24.56 -7.88 25.52
C PHE A 542 26.01 -8.38 25.50
N ASP A 543 26.38 -9.08 26.55
CA ASP A 543 27.21 -10.30 26.44
C ASP A 543 26.62 -11.36 25.46
N VAL A 544 25.86 -10.97 24.43
CA VAL A 544 25.35 -11.74 23.30
C VAL A 544 26.02 -11.26 22.02
N GLN A 545 26.37 -9.98 21.83
CA GLN A 545 27.32 -9.69 20.75
C GLN A 545 28.70 -10.21 21.18
N TYR A 546 29.14 -9.94 22.40
CA TYR A 546 30.30 -10.61 22.98
C TYR A 546 30.09 -12.11 23.15
N GLY A 547 28.94 -12.63 23.61
CA GLY A 547 28.73 -14.08 23.78
C GLY A 547 28.57 -14.88 22.48
N LEU A 548 28.01 -14.29 21.42
CA LEU A 548 27.83 -14.90 20.10
C LEU A 548 29.11 -14.69 19.26
N LEU A 549 29.81 -13.56 19.44
CA LEU A 549 31.19 -13.38 18.96
C LEU A 549 32.13 -14.36 19.66
N VAL A 550 32.09 -14.49 21.00
CA VAL A 550 32.88 -15.45 21.79
C VAL A 550 32.51 -16.88 21.42
N SER A 551 31.22 -17.23 21.28
CA SER A 551 30.82 -18.57 20.85
C SER A 551 31.24 -18.88 19.42
N ASN A 552 31.21 -17.90 18.50
CA ASN A 552 31.69 -18.09 17.14
C ASN A 552 33.23 -18.06 17.07
N ILE A 553 33.88 -17.27 17.92
CA ILE A 553 35.34 -17.22 18.14
C ILE A 553 35.80 -18.57 18.67
N GLN A 554 35.08 -19.11 19.65
CA GLN A 554 35.29 -20.41 20.27
C GLN A 554 35.06 -21.52 19.24
N MET A 555 33.97 -21.48 18.46
CA MET A 555 33.72 -22.44 17.39
C MET A 555 34.79 -22.40 16.30
N ILE A 556 35.21 -21.22 15.83
CA ILE A 556 36.30 -21.07 14.85
C ILE A 556 37.61 -21.56 15.46
N PHE A 557 37.89 -21.21 16.72
CA PHE A 557 39.08 -21.66 17.43
C PHE A 557 39.09 -23.18 17.60
N GLU A 558 37.99 -23.80 18.02
CA GLU A 558 37.85 -25.25 18.19
C GLU A 558 37.96 -25.98 16.84
N GLN A 559 37.35 -25.46 15.77
CA GLN A 559 37.49 -26.01 14.41
C GLN A 559 38.93 -25.96 13.91
N GLU A 560 39.57 -24.79 14.00
CA GLU A 560 40.94 -24.58 13.54
C GLU A 560 41.96 -25.30 14.44
N GLN A 561 41.70 -25.40 15.76
CA GLN A 561 42.49 -26.19 16.70
C GLN A 561 42.37 -27.68 16.40
N GLN A 562 41.18 -28.20 16.12
CA GLN A 562 41.00 -29.59 15.75
C GLN A 562 41.72 -29.91 14.44
N ALA A 563 41.59 -29.05 13.43
CA ALA A 563 42.34 -29.18 12.17
C ALA A 563 43.86 -29.14 12.40
N TYR A 564 44.35 -28.23 13.24
CA TYR A 564 45.75 -28.16 13.64
C TYR A 564 46.23 -29.44 14.33
N LEU A 565 45.46 -29.97 15.29
CA LEU A 565 45.82 -31.19 16.01
C LEU A 565 45.88 -32.40 15.06
N GLU A 566 44.89 -32.55 14.17
CA GLU A 566 44.86 -33.63 13.17
C GLU A 566 46.06 -33.54 12.22
N GLU A 567 46.39 -32.35 11.74
CA GLU A 567 47.51 -32.14 10.82
C GLU A 567 48.88 -32.26 11.51
N SER A 568 49.01 -31.76 12.74
CA SER A 568 50.21 -31.91 13.58
C SER A 568 50.47 -33.37 13.90
N SER A 569 49.45 -34.14 14.32
CA SER A 569 49.60 -35.57 14.57
C SER A 569 49.95 -36.35 13.29
N ARG A 570 49.44 -35.93 12.13
CA ARG A 570 49.83 -36.52 10.84
C ARG A 570 51.29 -36.23 10.51
N LEU A 571 51.77 -35.02 10.74
CA LEU A 571 53.16 -34.62 10.52
C LEU A 571 54.12 -35.35 11.46
N GLU A 572 53.76 -35.46 12.74
CA GLU A 572 54.54 -36.18 13.76
C GLU A 572 54.67 -37.65 13.40
N LYS A 573 53.56 -38.36 13.14
CA LYS A 573 53.60 -39.77 12.73
C LYS A 573 54.47 -40.00 11.49
N ARG A 574 54.32 -39.15 10.48
CA ARG A 574 55.13 -39.25 9.26
C ARG A 574 56.61 -39.03 9.55
N SER A 575 56.94 -38.05 10.38
CA SER A 575 58.33 -37.77 10.73
C SER A 575 58.93 -38.85 11.64
N GLU A 576 58.14 -39.46 12.52
CA GLU A 576 58.57 -40.61 13.34
C GLU A 576 58.85 -41.82 12.45
N GLU A 577 57.99 -42.10 11.48
CA GLU A 577 58.20 -43.17 10.49
C GLU A 577 59.48 -42.93 9.68
N GLU A 578 59.66 -41.71 9.17
CA GLU A 578 60.86 -41.31 8.40
C GLU A 578 62.13 -41.37 9.26
N ALA A 579 62.11 -40.83 10.48
CA ALA A 579 63.26 -40.84 11.39
C ALA A 579 63.60 -42.24 11.89
N LYS A 580 62.59 -43.10 12.12
CA LYS A 580 62.80 -44.50 12.50
C LYS A 580 63.46 -45.28 11.38
N ALA A 581 62.98 -45.14 10.14
CA ALA A 581 63.61 -45.77 8.99
C ALA A 581 65.06 -45.29 8.81
N TYR A 582 65.31 -43.99 9.02
CA TYR A 582 66.65 -43.41 8.94
C TYR A 582 67.56 -43.90 10.07
N MET A 583 67.06 -44.01 11.31
CA MET A 583 67.78 -44.58 12.46
C MET A 583 68.09 -46.07 12.27
N GLU A 584 67.17 -46.84 11.69
CA GLU A 584 67.42 -48.25 11.35
C GLU A 584 68.55 -48.37 10.31
N MET A 585 68.58 -47.49 9.31
CA MET A 585 69.69 -47.42 8.35
C MET A 585 71.01 -47.05 9.02
N LEU A 586 71.01 -46.05 9.90
CA LEU A 586 72.20 -45.57 10.59
C LEU A 586 72.75 -46.61 11.59
N ASN A 587 71.87 -47.26 12.37
CA ASN A 587 72.26 -48.35 13.26
C ASN A 587 72.84 -49.54 12.49
N LYS A 588 72.25 -49.87 11.33
CA LYS A 588 72.79 -50.92 10.46
C LYS A 588 74.19 -50.54 9.95
N GLN A 589 74.37 -49.31 9.49
CA GLN A 589 75.69 -48.83 9.03
C GLN A 589 76.75 -48.88 10.14
N ILE A 590 76.39 -48.47 11.36
CA ILE A 590 77.29 -48.56 12.52
C ILE A 590 77.59 -50.02 12.87
N SER A 591 76.58 -50.89 12.90
CA SER A 591 76.78 -52.32 13.20
C SER A 591 77.66 -53.01 12.16
N ASP A 592 77.48 -52.71 10.87
CA ASP A 592 78.30 -53.25 9.78
C ASP A 592 79.77 -52.77 9.93
N LEU A 593 80.00 -51.54 10.43
CA LEU A 593 81.33 -51.01 10.73
C LEU A 593 81.94 -51.64 12.00
N GLU A 594 81.16 -51.82 13.06
CA GLU A 594 81.60 -52.49 14.29
C GLU A 594 82.03 -53.93 14.00
N ASP A 595 81.24 -54.68 13.22
CA ASP A 595 81.58 -56.03 12.80
C ASP A 595 82.87 -56.08 11.94
N SER A 596 83.08 -55.08 11.07
CA SER A 596 84.31 -54.94 10.27
C SER A 596 85.53 -54.69 11.17
N LEU A 597 85.39 -53.79 12.15
CA LEU A 597 86.47 -53.39 13.06
C LEU A 597 86.77 -54.42 14.15
N ASP A 598 85.79 -55.20 14.63
CA ASP A 598 86.01 -56.26 15.63
C ASP A 598 86.87 -57.40 15.07
N GLY A 599 86.83 -57.63 13.76
CA GLY A 599 87.66 -58.60 13.05
C GLY A 599 89.02 -58.04 12.56
N PHE A 600 89.28 -56.76 12.78
CA PHE A 600 90.40 -56.02 12.20
C PHE A 600 91.75 -56.49 12.74
N ASP A 601 92.65 -56.92 11.85
CA ASP A 601 94.06 -57.14 12.17
C ASP A 601 94.90 -55.94 11.71
N PRO A 602 95.44 -55.12 12.63
CA PRO A 602 96.23 -53.94 12.28
C PRO A 602 97.49 -54.28 11.47
N PHE A 603 97.92 -55.54 11.43
CA PHE A 603 99.09 -55.96 10.66
C PHE A 603 98.76 -56.49 9.26
N LYS A 604 97.48 -56.61 8.89
CA LYS A 604 97.05 -57.20 7.61
C LYS A 604 95.96 -56.42 6.87
N ASP A 605 95.17 -55.64 7.58
CA ASP A 605 93.98 -54.98 7.05
C ASP A 605 94.14 -53.44 7.03
N ASP A 606 93.32 -52.75 6.23
CA ASP A 606 93.30 -51.28 6.15
C ASP A 606 91.99 -50.72 6.72
N ALA A 607 92.08 -50.01 7.85
CA ALA A 607 90.93 -49.38 8.49
C ALA A 607 90.54 -48.04 7.86
N GLY A 608 91.30 -47.54 6.88
CA GLY A 608 91.12 -46.19 6.33
C GLY A 608 89.72 -45.93 5.79
N GLU A 609 89.11 -46.89 5.09
CA GLU A 609 87.75 -46.72 4.54
C GLU A 609 86.67 -46.71 5.64
N ASP A 610 86.81 -47.53 6.68
CA ASP A 610 85.84 -47.61 7.77
C ASP A 610 85.97 -46.42 8.73
N LEU A 611 87.19 -45.93 8.97
CA LEU A 611 87.45 -44.70 9.70
C LEU A 611 86.92 -43.48 8.95
N GLU A 612 87.02 -43.44 7.61
CA GLU A 612 86.43 -42.37 6.82
C GLU A 612 84.89 -42.41 6.85
N LYS A 613 84.28 -43.60 6.79
CA LYS A 613 82.82 -43.73 6.98
C LYS A 613 82.37 -43.28 8.37
N LEU A 614 83.13 -43.58 9.43
CA LEU A 614 82.87 -43.07 10.78
C LEU A 614 83.00 -41.54 10.83
N ASN A 615 84.02 -40.98 10.17
CA ASN A 615 84.19 -39.54 10.02
C ASN A 615 82.97 -38.89 9.37
N GLU A 616 82.44 -39.49 8.29
CA GLU A 616 81.27 -39.00 7.58
C GLU A 616 79.98 -39.14 8.39
N ILE A 617 79.75 -40.27 9.08
CA ILE A 617 78.55 -40.51 9.92
C ILE A 617 78.47 -39.51 11.08
N TYR A 618 79.59 -39.31 11.78
CA TYR A 618 79.66 -38.50 13.00
C TYR A 618 80.10 -37.06 12.77
N GLN A 619 80.59 -36.73 11.56
CA GLN A 619 81.26 -35.45 11.24
C GLN A 619 82.34 -35.09 12.26
N MET A 620 83.33 -35.97 12.42
CA MET A 620 84.39 -35.80 13.41
C MET A 620 85.41 -34.72 13.04
N ASP A 621 85.44 -34.30 11.76
CA ASP A 621 86.37 -33.30 11.20
C ASP A 621 87.85 -33.71 11.40
N ILE A 622 88.11 -35.02 11.28
CA ILE A 622 89.44 -35.61 11.38
C ILE A 622 89.84 -36.12 9.99
N ASP A 623 91.05 -35.78 9.54
CA ASP A 623 91.62 -36.40 8.33
C ASP A 623 92.16 -37.77 8.70
N PHE A 624 91.27 -38.75 8.85
CA PHE A 624 91.65 -40.10 9.27
C PHE A 624 92.59 -40.76 8.28
N LYS A 625 92.51 -40.42 6.99
CA LYS A 625 93.48 -40.89 6.01
C LYS A 625 94.89 -40.44 6.35
N LYS A 626 95.07 -39.17 6.71
CA LYS A 626 96.37 -38.66 7.15
C LYS A 626 96.80 -39.24 8.50
N GLU A 627 95.92 -39.25 9.51
CA GLU A 627 96.22 -39.80 10.84
C GLU A 627 96.57 -41.30 10.77
N TRP A 628 95.88 -42.06 9.92
CA TRP A 628 96.14 -43.47 9.67
C TRP A 628 97.47 -43.69 8.95
N LEU A 629 97.76 -42.89 7.91
CA LEU A 629 99.06 -42.92 7.24
C LEU A 629 100.20 -42.56 8.21
N ASP A 630 100.02 -41.55 9.07
CA ASP A 630 101.00 -41.16 10.09
C ASP A 630 101.18 -42.28 11.15
N PHE A 631 100.10 -42.98 11.53
CA PHE A 631 100.15 -44.15 12.40
C PHE A 631 100.94 -45.31 11.78
N CYS A 632 100.64 -45.68 10.52
CA CYS A 632 101.35 -46.72 9.79
C CYS A 632 102.84 -46.37 9.58
N ASN A 633 103.15 -45.10 9.29
CA ASN A 633 104.52 -44.62 9.10
C ASN A 633 105.34 -44.59 10.41
N SER A 634 104.70 -44.30 11.54
CA SER A 634 105.35 -44.30 12.87
C SER A 634 105.52 -45.70 13.47
N HIS A 635 104.81 -46.69 12.94
CA HIS A 635 104.90 -48.10 13.35
C HIS A 635 105.15 -48.98 12.11
N PRO A 636 106.38 -49.06 11.58
CA PRO A 636 106.68 -49.71 10.30
C PRO A 636 106.42 -51.24 10.22
N ALA A 637 105.98 -51.87 11.32
CA ALA A 637 105.44 -53.22 11.30
C ALA A 637 103.98 -53.30 10.84
N VAL A 638 103.28 -52.17 10.76
CA VAL A 638 101.83 -51.99 10.50
C VAL A 638 101.59 -51.45 9.07
N GLY A 639 102.62 -51.35 8.22
CA GLY A 639 102.52 -50.73 6.89
C GLY A 639 103.34 -51.45 5.83
N VAL A 640 102.86 -52.61 5.39
CA VAL A 640 103.18 -53.20 4.07
C VAL A 640 101.88 -53.92 3.66
N TYR A 641 100.96 -53.28 2.93
CA TYR A 641 101.06 -52.90 1.51
C TYR A 641 100.24 -51.66 1.17
#